data_AF-A0AB40A975-F1
#
_entry.id   AF-A0AB40A975-F1
#
_cell.length_a   1.000
_cell.length_b   1.000
_cell.length_c   1.000
_cell.angle_alpha   90.00
_cell.angle_beta   90.00
_cell.angle_gamma   90.00
#
_symmetry.space_group_name_H-M   'P 1'
#
loop_
_entity.id
_entity.type
_entity.pdbx_description
1 polymer ?
#
loop_
_entity_poly.entity_id
_entity_poly.type
_entity_poly.pdbx_seq_one_letter_code
_entity_poly.pdbx_strand_id
1 'polypeptide(L)'
;MQIKPIITYSGSCPLFRSLESQILNAIPLDTCEWRRTFQRPTKHVRLEAQTQQFNVAALEKYKQGDWSILEHPILHIFVTECNDVDTYKGTIREEIDTWLKILTSYGISDWMILLVETLDMRKTKNFMPRTTVLDKIRLDFGSKNDDRCISVLNPAKFEQKSTESFRCLVQRIRFLMLTSYNRNIVKYEELIRSKREKRNVEGWDFRQYFFMQEDLALIFEKLELPTEALIQYDELDAMFSQFITHTGLNEKQQWLSHFRRPLDAFHGICLTRPDRFEMRNKIRDEGVSLLEFRNYLFERQAYLLLTCNDIPEIAKRLLNFLFSTLREVEFIKLECQEGALWCWEFVCALEVLQLCEQAMEPNEVTCFQHCAPIWNLAKDKLYELGKLCGLLPGCTPTSEQLHIVVQLSSGIGDAPPEQHQFLQATPQLRERSPNRKPKKSAAEQLKEALGSNQAFQKLYLELAELAISTYKHVARLRSARLVGLDLGNFYCALNEPHKAVGFFTDLLRELKAENWHTLSSQTLLELANCYRKMGDSLAYTKTCSSISCCAELETLVRTFYFDEFLKSLKTLKTTLSAQPSIENANYCVLEDHFRVLDIEVVNQKPIIQDDYILVQMKVESLYPRGIVAENIKLCYELQAAPLELAMENVSLNASPSAVKVKESTSRLKVSLQLVYKQDNRLHSAAVACDMPKSKQPVRRTSSTKRKLSPSVQADFTNFVQAENIALQPGVNLVELKAKATRVGSWQFKQLCVSMSSLEFLSEQLPFTPPSFEISTKPASASLEFKTLIAGIVQPINLNVSGGSFIFPPDAKITLRCSKNLRIRQARNTADEAAYNDDTSFESLLQVPLVQFKSFEERKIPLEVLTDMPGRKVSKHHEHHIALSCPWSRTELPIPVDFQPAMEATCRLHTCGTQKFLQVIMKGLDAHLLLQHAQVKCDVPGVQLLDLNPEPHQPIEIYKSLTVTFLYEIQVEPLKTEDELPVVKVHFVIKYAPLSQPAVWRTYGCAFDLVDYTTLFKLQAQLEPNELCRLRTVCNMNLKITKVHENPYTDLMYEVLNDQNLWAVCGRSAGVVSMKDVDSHSISLDVMPLSTGFLPMPSIRLSKYTAGGKSKTDAHSKVHPFPPGQVYNSTKSMQIHVIASVAGDQ
;
A
#
# COMPACT_ATOMS: atom_id res chain seq x y z
N MET A 1 -60.43 -22.50 17.64
CA MET A 1 -61.62 -21.89 16.99
C MET A 1 -61.35 -21.76 15.49
N GLN A 2 -62.12 -22.41 14.61
CA GLN A 2 -61.98 -22.22 13.15
C GLN A 2 -62.79 -20.98 12.74
N ILE A 3 -62.13 -19.83 12.63
CA ILE A 3 -62.74 -18.58 12.19
C ILE A 3 -62.81 -18.63 10.66
N LYS A 4 -64.02 -18.74 10.10
CA LYS A 4 -64.30 -18.73 8.66
C LYS A 4 -65.34 -17.64 8.34
N PRO A 5 -65.20 -16.92 7.22
CA PRO A 5 -66.18 -15.91 6.87
C PRO A 5 -67.53 -16.52 6.52
N ILE A 6 -68.59 -15.80 6.89
CA ILE A 6 -69.96 -16.28 6.77
C ILE A 6 -70.56 -15.82 5.45
N ILE A 7 -70.99 -16.77 4.61
CA ILE A 7 -71.85 -16.54 3.47
C ILE A 7 -73.27 -16.91 3.90
N THR A 8 -74.22 -15.98 3.78
CA THR A 8 -75.61 -16.30 4.08
C THR A 8 -76.38 -16.64 2.82
N TYR A 9 -77.34 -17.55 2.91
CA TYR A 9 -78.20 -17.93 1.79
C TYR A 9 -79.69 -17.78 2.12
N SER A 10 -80.49 -17.42 1.12
CA SER A 10 -81.95 -17.22 1.19
C SER A 10 -82.65 -17.73 -0.08
N GLY A 11 -83.98 -17.81 -0.09
CA GLY A 11 -84.78 -18.39 -1.18
C GLY A 11 -84.92 -19.91 -1.03
N SER A 12 -84.60 -20.67 -2.08
CA SER A 12 -84.68 -22.13 -2.07
C SER A 12 -83.52 -22.78 -1.30
N CYS A 13 -83.71 -22.97 0.01
CA CYS A 13 -82.71 -23.53 0.91
C CYS A 13 -82.24 -24.96 0.54
N PRO A 14 -83.13 -25.92 0.16
CA PRO A 14 -82.71 -27.26 -0.26
C PRO A 14 -81.80 -27.23 -1.49
N LEU A 15 -82.08 -26.30 -2.41
CA LEU A 15 -81.31 -26.11 -3.62
C LEU A 15 -79.89 -25.62 -3.32
N PHE A 16 -79.71 -24.61 -2.47
CA PHE A 16 -78.37 -24.17 -2.07
C PHE A 16 -77.57 -25.26 -1.36
N ARG A 17 -78.19 -26.03 -0.46
CA ARG A 17 -77.53 -27.14 0.26
C ARG A 17 -76.98 -28.22 -0.67
N SER A 18 -77.60 -28.43 -1.83
CA SER A 18 -77.08 -29.33 -2.87
C SER A 18 -75.77 -28.85 -3.50
N LEU A 19 -75.52 -27.53 -3.52
CA LEU A 19 -74.33 -26.89 -4.08
C LEU A 19 -73.27 -26.55 -3.03
N GLU A 20 -73.66 -26.50 -1.75
CA GLU A 20 -72.86 -26.00 -0.63
C GLU A 20 -71.48 -26.64 -0.55
N SER A 21 -71.40 -27.97 -0.54
CA SER A 21 -70.12 -28.69 -0.44
C SER A 21 -69.19 -28.39 -1.62
N GLN A 22 -69.73 -28.30 -2.84
CA GLN A 22 -68.94 -27.97 -4.03
C GLN A 22 -68.42 -26.53 -3.97
N ILE A 23 -69.26 -25.59 -3.54
CA ILE A 23 -68.89 -24.17 -3.41
C ILE A 23 -67.79 -24.01 -2.34
N LEU A 24 -68.01 -24.57 -1.15
CA LEU A 24 -67.07 -24.46 -0.03
C LEU A 24 -65.71 -25.10 -0.33
N ASN A 25 -65.69 -26.25 -1.02
CA ASN A 25 -64.45 -26.90 -1.44
C ASN A 25 -63.74 -26.15 -2.59
N ALA A 26 -64.49 -25.48 -3.46
CA ALA A 26 -63.92 -24.77 -4.60
C ALA A 26 -63.34 -23.40 -4.24
N ILE A 27 -63.91 -22.67 -3.27
CA ILE A 27 -63.43 -21.33 -2.87
C ILE A 27 -61.92 -21.29 -2.53
N PRO A 28 -61.35 -22.19 -1.71
CA PRO A 28 -59.93 -22.11 -1.32
C PRO A 28 -58.92 -22.62 -2.36
N LEU A 29 -59.36 -23.24 -3.46
CA LEU A 29 -58.45 -23.88 -4.43
C LEU A 29 -57.54 -22.90 -5.17
N ASP A 30 -58.02 -21.68 -5.48
CA ASP A 30 -57.21 -20.67 -6.18
C ASP A 30 -56.99 -19.43 -5.31
N THR A 31 -55.83 -18.82 -5.45
CA THR A 31 -55.52 -17.50 -4.88
C THR A 31 -56.17 -16.38 -5.69
N CYS A 32 -56.64 -15.34 -5.02
CA CYS A 32 -57.23 -14.15 -5.65
C CYS A 32 -56.34 -12.92 -5.49
N GLU A 33 -56.31 -12.08 -6.51
CA GLU A 33 -55.70 -10.75 -6.42
C GLU A 33 -56.56 -9.82 -5.57
N TRP A 34 -55.95 -9.23 -4.55
CA TRP A 34 -56.58 -8.32 -3.62
C TRP A 34 -55.88 -6.96 -3.61
N ARG A 35 -56.66 -5.90 -3.85
CA ARG A 35 -56.21 -4.51 -3.87
C ARG A 35 -57.11 -3.68 -2.95
N ARG A 36 -56.55 -3.14 -1.86
CA ARG A 36 -57.29 -2.34 -0.87
C ARG A 36 -57.52 -0.89 -1.28
N THR A 37 -56.47 -0.20 -1.76
CA THR A 37 -56.52 1.22 -2.14
C THR A 37 -55.66 1.48 -3.38
N PHE A 38 -56.04 2.47 -4.18
CA PHE A 38 -55.21 2.97 -5.28
C PHE A 38 -53.85 3.39 -4.67
N GLN A 39 -52.72 2.88 -5.19
CA GLN A 39 -51.33 3.02 -4.71
C GLN A 39 -50.77 1.93 -3.77
N ARG A 40 -51.57 1.05 -3.16
CA ARG A 40 -51.02 -0.11 -2.42
C ARG A 40 -50.71 -1.27 -3.37
N PRO A 41 -49.66 -2.08 -3.11
CA PRO A 41 -49.34 -3.24 -3.94
C PRO A 41 -50.49 -4.26 -3.91
N THR A 42 -50.78 -4.86 -5.05
CA THR A 42 -51.71 -6.00 -5.14
C THR A 42 -51.13 -7.17 -4.35
N LYS A 43 -51.95 -7.83 -3.53
CA LYS A 43 -51.56 -9.04 -2.79
C LYS A 43 -52.35 -10.24 -3.27
N HIS A 44 -51.81 -11.44 -3.11
CA HIS A 44 -52.55 -12.67 -3.36
C HIS A 44 -53.09 -13.20 -2.03
N VAL A 45 -54.38 -13.49 -1.98
CA VAL A 45 -55.06 -14.00 -0.79
C VAL A 45 -55.80 -15.28 -1.12
N ARG A 46 -55.84 -16.20 -0.15
CA ARG A 46 -56.70 -17.37 -0.19
C ARG A 46 -57.91 -17.12 0.70
N LEU A 47 -59.09 -17.49 0.20
CA LEU A 47 -60.33 -17.36 0.95
C LEU A 47 -60.78 -18.73 1.42
N GLU A 48 -61.30 -18.77 2.64
CA GLU A 48 -62.17 -19.85 3.10
C GLU A 48 -63.58 -19.31 3.25
N ALA A 49 -64.57 -20.17 3.48
CA ALA A 49 -65.93 -19.74 3.80
C ALA A 49 -66.64 -20.78 4.66
N GLN A 50 -67.67 -20.33 5.37
CA GLN A 50 -68.71 -21.15 5.97
C GLN A 50 -70.07 -20.59 5.54
N THR A 51 -71.10 -21.42 5.44
CA THR A 51 -72.44 -20.93 5.08
C THR A 51 -73.42 -21.01 6.24
N GLN A 52 -74.38 -20.09 6.25
CA GLN A 52 -75.47 -20.06 7.22
C GLN A 52 -76.77 -19.61 6.54
N GLN A 53 -77.92 -20.08 6.99
CA GLN A 53 -79.19 -19.55 6.51
C GLN A 53 -79.35 -18.07 6.92
N PHE A 54 -79.86 -17.24 6.03
CA PHE A 54 -80.11 -15.83 6.29
C PHE A 54 -81.06 -15.63 7.48
N ASN A 55 -80.62 -14.86 8.48
CA ASN A 55 -81.39 -14.54 9.68
C ASN A 55 -81.23 -13.05 10.01
N VAL A 56 -82.36 -12.35 10.18
CA VAL A 56 -82.41 -10.92 10.50
C VAL A 56 -81.82 -10.63 11.89
N ALA A 57 -82.00 -11.54 12.86
CA ALA A 57 -81.49 -11.37 14.22
C ALA A 57 -79.95 -11.26 14.26
N ALA A 58 -79.25 -11.86 13.29
CA ALA A 58 -77.80 -11.69 13.16
C ALA A 58 -77.43 -10.25 12.77
N LEU A 59 -78.26 -9.58 11.94
CA LEU A 59 -78.03 -8.21 11.49
C LEU A 59 -78.37 -7.15 12.56
N GLU A 60 -79.32 -7.45 13.45
CA GLU A 60 -79.74 -6.53 14.52
C GLU A 60 -78.63 -6.24 15.55
N LYS A 61 -77.79 -7.23 15.86
CA LYS A 61 -76.62 -7.06 16.75
C LYS A 61 -75.69 -5.94 16.28
N TYR A 62 -75.47 -5.85 14.97
CA TYR A 62 -74.61 -4.82 14.36
C TYR A 62 -75.21 -3.41 14.43
N LYS A 63 -76.55 -3.30 14.49
CA LYS A 63 -77.25 -2.02 14.68
C LYS A 63 -77.16 -1.53 16.12
N GLN A 64 -77.04 -2.46 17.09
CA GLN A 64 -76.93 -2.16 18.52
C GLN A 64 -75.52 -1.74 18.96
N GLY A 65 -74.51 -1.86 18.09
CA GLY A 65 -73.14 -1.41 18.34
C GLY A 65 -72.16 -2.54 18.69
N ASP A 66 -72.63 -3.78 18.82
CA ASP A 66 -71.81 -4.96 19.03
C ASP A 66 -71.26 -5.47 17.69
N TRP A 67 -70.28 -4.73 17.15
CA TRP A 67 -69.62 -5.06 15.89
C TRP A 67 -68.45 -6.02 16.09
N SER A 68 -68.61 -7.27 15.63
CA SER A 68 -67.50 -8.22 15.44
C SER A 68 -67.26 -8.44 13.96
N ILE A 69 -66.07 -8.09 13.47
CA ILE A 69 -65.71 -8.29 12.06
C ILE A 69 -65.56 -9.79 11.70
N LEU A 70 -65.30 -10.65 12.69
CA LEU A 70 -65.16 -12.10 12.51
C LEU A 70 -66.51 -12.80 12.29
N GLU A 71 -67.55 -12.31 12.96
CA GLU A 71 -68.91 -12.88 12.89
C GLU A 71 -69.77 -12.22 11.82
N HIS A 72 -69.26 -11.18 11.15
CA HIS A 72 -70.02 -10.40 10.18
C HIS A 72 -70.21 -11.18 8.87
N PRO A 73 -71.46 -11.41 8.41
CA PRO A 73 -71.72 -11.98 7.10
C PRO A 73 -71.13 -11.13 5.98
N ILE A 74 -70.44 -11.79 5.05
CA ILE A 74 -69.63 -11.12 4.01
C ILE A 74 -70.37 -11.10 2.68
N LEU A 75 -71.17 -12.12 2.40
CA LEU A 75 -71.94 -12.21 1.17
C LEU A 75 -73.33 -12.79 1.46
N HIS A 76 -74.35 -12.21 0.85
CA HIS A 76 -75.72 -12.69 0.93
C HIS A 76 -76.18 -13.23 -0.43
N ILE A 77 -76.48 -14.52 -0.54
CA ILE A 77 -76.87 -15.18 -1.79
C ILE A 77 -78.35 -15.53 -1.76
N PHE A 78 -79.13 -15.03 -2.73
CA PHE A 78 -80.50 -15.47 -2.95
C PHE A 78 -80.52 -16.51 -4.06
N VAL A 79 -81.06 -17.70 -3.77
CA VAL A 79 -81.00 -18.85 -4.66
C VAL A 79 -82.40 -19.22 -5.12
N THR A 80 -82.58 -19.36 -6.42
CA THR A 80 -83.87 -19.71 -7.03
C THR A 80 -83.68 -20.64 -8.22
N GLU A 81 -84.66 -21.50 -8.49
CA GLU A 81 -84.76 -22.31 -9.70
C GLU A 81 -86.03 -21.85 -10.43
N CYS A 82 -85.85 -21.23 -11.60
CA CYS A 82 -86.95 -20.69 -12.38
C CYS A 82 -86.65 -20.73 -13.87
N ASN A 83 -87.41 -21.55 -14.59
CA ASN A 83 -87.25 -21.72 -16.04
C ASN A 83 -88.37 -21.00 -16.82
N ASP A 84 -89.33 -20.36 -16.14
CA ASP A 84 -90.53 -19.74 -16.73
C ASP A 84 -90.68 -18.26 -16.36
N VAL A 85 -90.92 -17.40 -17.35
CA VAL A 85 -90.95 -15.93 -17.20
C VAL A 85 -92.20 -15.45 -16.47
N ASP A 86 -93.33 -16.13 -16.61
CA ASP A 86 -94.58 -15.74 -15.95
C ASP A 86 -94.52 -16.06 -14.45
N THR A 87 -93.97 -17.23 -14.10
CA THR A 87 -93.66 -17.60 -12.71
C THR A 87 -92.71 -16.60 -12.05
N TYR A 88 -91.67 -16.16 -12.77
CA TYR A 88 -90.75 -15.13 -12.26
C TYR A 88 -91.47 -13.82 -11.92
N LYS A 89 -92.33 -13.31 -12.81
CA LYS A 89 -93.05 -12.05 -12.58
C LYS A 89 -94.08 -12.14 -11.46
N GLY A 90 -94.71 -13.31 -11.27
CA GLY A 90 -95.80 -13.49 -10.33
C GLY A 90 -95.36 -13.71 -8.88
N THR A 91 -94.20 -14.32 -8.62
CA THR A 91 -93.79 -14.68 -7.24
C THR A 91 -92.33 -14.32 -6.94
N ILE A 92 -91.39 -14.83 -7.73
CA ILE A 92 -89.94 -14.74 -7.42
C ILE A 92 -89.44 -13.30 -7.44
N ARG A 93 -89.96 -12.45 -8.34
CA ARG A 93 -89.61 -11.02 -8.38
C ARG A 93 -89.96 -10.32 -7.05
N GLU A 94 -91.11 -10.61 -6.47
CA GLU A 94 -91.54 -9.99 -5.20
C GLU A 94 -90.72 -10.50 -4.01
N GLU A 95 -90.36 -11.78 -3.99
CA GLU A 95 -89.49 -12.37 -2.96
C GLU A 95 -88.09 -11.75 -2.97
N ILE A 96 -87.48 -11.60 -4.15
CA ILE A 96 -86.17 -10.96 -4.32
C ILE A 96 -86.23 -9.50 -3.89
N ASP A 97 -87.25 -8.75 -4.33
CA ASP A 97 -87.42 -7.33 -3.99
C ASP A 97 -87.58 -7.12 -2.46
N THR A 98 -88.37 -7.98 -1.81
CA THR A 98 -88.56 -7.96 -0.35
C THR A 98 -87.24 -8.22 0.38
N TRP A 99 -86.49 -9.23 -0.04
CA TRP A 99 -85.18 -9.55 0.56
C TRP A 99 -84.15 -8.44 0.36
N LEU A 100 -84.06 -7.85 -0.84
CA LEU A 100 -83.17 -6.73 -1.12
C LEU A 100 -83.53 -5.47 -0.31
N LYS A 101 -84.82 -5.19 -0.10
CA LYS A 101 -85.29 -4.10 0.78
C LYS A 101 -84.83 -4.31 2.23
N ILE A 102 -84.90 -5.55 2.74
CA ILE A 102 -84.38 -5.89 4.07
C ILE A 102 -82.89 -5.58 4.14
N LEU A 103 -82.06 -6.10 3.22
CA LEU A 103 -80.61 -5.85 3.21
C LEU A 103 -80.28 -4.34 3.12
N THR A 104 -81.00 -3.61 2.27
CA THR A 104 -80.81 -2.16 2.08
C THR A 104 -81.13 -1.38 3.36
N SER A 105 -82.14 -1.80 4.14
CA SER A 105 -82.48 -1.17 5.42
C SER A 105 -81.36 -1.26 6.47
N TYR A 106 -80.46 -2.25 6.33
CA TYR A 106 -79.25 -2.40 7.14
C TYR A 106 -77.99 -1.82 6.48
N GLY A 107 -78.12 -1.14 5.34
CA GLY A 107 -77.00 -0.56 4.60
C GLY A 107 -76.06 -1.61 3.97
N ILE A 108 -76.58 -2.83 3.72
CA ILE A 108 -75.83 -3.93 3.13
C ILE A 108 -76.01 -3.91 1.62
N SER A 109 -74.89 -3.82 0.90
CA SER A 109 -74.86 -3.85 -0.55
C SER A 109 -74.13 -5.06 -1.13
N ASP A 110 -73.77 -6.07 -0.33
CA ASP A 110 -73.07 -7.27 -0.81
C ASP A 110 -74.02 -8.44 -0.94
N TRP A 111 -74.74 -8.45 -2.05
CA TRP A 111 -75.70 -9.49 -2.38
C TRP A 111 -75.38 -10.12 -3.74
N MET A 112 -75.87 -11.33 -3.94
CA MET A 112 -75.79 -12.07 -5.19
C MET A 112 -77.12 -12.80 -5.43
N ILE A 113 -77.60 -12.83 -6.67
CA ILE A 113 -78.75 -13.64 -7.06
C ILE A 113 -78.24 -14.79 -7.91
N LEU A 114 -78.46 -16.01 -7.45
CA LEU A 114 -78.08 -17.26 -8.10
C LEU A 114 -79.31 -17.95 -8.68
N LEU A 115 -79.40 -17.98 -10.00
CA LEU A 115 -80.39 -18.75 -10.74
C LEU A 115 -79.82 -20.13 -11.06
N VAL A 116 -80.41 -21.20 -10.53
CA VAL A 116 -80.03 -22.56 -10.92
C VAL A 116 -80.91 -23.00 -12.08
N GLU A 117 -80.31 -23.17 -13.25
CA GLU A 117 -81.01 -23.57 -14.46
C GLU A 117 -81.05 -25.10 -14.58
N THR A 118 -82.21 -25.63 -14.95
CA THR A 118 -82.40 -27.04 -15.28
C THR A 118 -82.88 -27.18 -16.72
N LEU A 119 -81.99 -27.61 -17.60
CA LEU A 119 -82.31 -27.83 -19.01
C LEU A 119 -83.25 -29.03 -19.17
N ASP A 120 -84.46 -28.79 -19.66
CA ASP A 120 -85.44 -29.84 -19.89
C ASP A 120 -85.36 -30.31 -21.35
N MET A 121 -84.62 -31.40 -21.61
CA MET A 121 -84.33 -31.89 -22.97
C MET A 121 -85.58 -32.31 -23.77
N ARG A 122 -86.76 -32.37 -23.15
CA ARG A 122 -88.02 -32.74 -23.80
C ARG A 122 -88.70 -31.59 -24.56
N LYS A 123 -88.20 -30.35 -24.47
CA LYS A 123 -88.79 -29.15 -25.12
C LYS A 123 -87.91 -28.48 -26.18
N THR A 124 -86.97 -29.19 -26.81
CA THR A 124 -85.99 -28.58 -27.74
C THR A 124 -86.40 -28.53 -29.21
N LYS A 125 -87.70 -28.40 -29.50
CA LYS A 125 -88.21 -28.01 -30.82
C LYS A 125 -89.33 -26.99 -30.65
N ASN A 126 -88.95 -25.72 -30.51
CA ASN A 126 -89.64 -24.51 -30.99
C ASN A 126 -89.27 -23.28 -30.13
N PHE A 127 -88.72 -22.26 -30.78
CA PHE A 127 -88.44 -20.88 -30.32
C PHE A 127 -87.76 -20.70 -28.95
N MET A 128 -86.49 -20.25 -28.97
CA MET A 128 -85.93 -19.54 -27.82
C MET A 128 -86.75 -18.26 -27.58
N PRO A 129 -87.25 -18.00 -26.35
CA PRO A 129 -87.87 -16.72 -26.03
C PRO A 129 -86.84 -15.58 -26.20
N ARG A 130 -87.27 -14.41 -26.71
CA ARG A 130 -86.38 -13.24 -26.98
C ARG A 130 -85.65 -12.69 -25.74
N THR A 131 -86.09 -13.05 -24.54
CA THR A 131 -85.45 -12.66 -23.26
C THR A 131 -85.53 -13.82 -22.28
N THR A 132 -84.40 -14.20 -21.67
CA THR A 132 -84.34 -15.25 -20.65
C THR A 132 -84.81 -14.73 -19.27
N VAL A 133 -85.08 -15.63 -18.32
CA VAL A 133 -85.38 -15.25 -16.92
C VAL A 133 -84.20 -14.49 -16.31
N LEU A 134 -82.95 -14.90 -16.61
CA LEU A 134 -81.75 -14.18 -16.18
C LEU A 134 -81.72 -12.74 -16.72
N ASP A 135 -82.04 -12.53 -18.01
CA ASP A 135 -82.09 -11.18 -18.59
C ASP A 135 -83.14 -10.30 -17.90
N LYS A 136 -84.27 -10.88 -17.47
CA LYS A 136 -85.29 -10.17 -16.69
C LYS A 136 -84.80 -9.82 -15.28
N ILE A 137 -84.16 -10.75 -14.58
CA ILE A 137 -83.54 -10.49 -13.26
C ILE A 137 -82.49 -9.37 -13.37
N ARG A 138 -81.68 -9.40 -14.43
CA ARG A 138 -80.67 -8.37 -14.72
C ARG A 138 -81.25 -7.00 -15.02
N LEU A 139 -82.34 -6.94 -15.80
CA LEU A 139 -83.04 -5.68 -16.05
C LEU A 139 -83.72 -5.12 -14.79
N ASP A 140 -84.30 -6.00 -13.97
CA ASP A 140 -85.06 -5.62 -12.78
C ASP A 140 -84.16 -5.20 -11.61
N PHE A 141 -83.06 -5.91 -11.38
CA PHE A 141 -82.20 -5.74 -10.20
C PHE A 141 -80.72 -5.43 -10.52
N GLY A 142 -80.27 -5.67 -11.75
CA GLY A 142 -78.87 -5.60 -12.19
C GLY A 142 -78.47 -4.34 -12.97
N SER A 143 -79.32 -3.32 -13.09
CA SER A 143 -79.09 -2.13 -13.94
C SER A 143 -77.74 -1.39 -13.79
N LYS A 144 -77.04 -1.55 -12.65
CA LYS A 144 -75.65 -1.11 -12.43
C LYS A 144 -74.70 -2.22 -11.93
N ASN A 145 -75.22 -3.41 -11.66
CA ASN A 145 -74.55 -4.54 -11.01
C ASN A 145 -74.91 -5.87 -11.70
N ASP A 146 -74.89 -5.89 -13.03
CA ASP A 146 -75.29 -7.03 -13.87
C ASP A 146 -74.52 -8.31 -13.51
N ASP A 147 -73.32 -8.10 -13.00
CA ASP A 147 -72.33 -9.08 -12.60
C ASP A 147 -72.68 -9.82 -11.28
N ARG A 148 -73.72 -9.39 -10.56
CA ARG A 148 -74.22 -10.02 -9.32
C ARG A 148 -75.37 -11.01 -9.55
N CYS A 149 -75.90 -11.06 -10.78
CA CYS A 149 -76.94 -11.97 -11.20
C CYS A 149 -76.31 -13.05 -12.09
N ILE A 150 -76.16 -14.26 -11.56
CA ILE A 150 -75.48 -15.37 -12.23
C ILE A 150 -76.44 -16.54 -12.37
N SER A 151 -76.41 -17.19 -13.54
CA SER A 151 -77.01 -18.51 -13.71
C SER A 151 -75.96 -19.61 -13.71
N VAL A 152 -76.31 -20.76 -13.12
CA VAL A 152 -75.48 -21.97 -13.10
C VAL A 152 -76.33 -23.15 -13.48
N LEU A 153 -75.80 -24.02 -14.35
CA LEU A 153 -76.44 -25.28 -14.68
C LEU A 153 -76.33 -26.22 -13.49
N ASN A 154 -77.44 -26.86 -13.10
CA ASN A 154 -77.44 -27.78 -11.96
C ASN A 154 -76.38 -28.90 -12.16
N PRO A 155 -75.32 -28.94 -11.34
CA PRO A 155 -74.23 -29.89 -11.49
C PRO A 155 -74.66 -31.32 -11.20
N ALA A 156 -75.72 -31.53 -10.40
CA ALA A 156 -76.29 -32.85 -10.14
C ALA A 156 -76.99 -33.48 -11.37
N LYS A 157 -77.29 -32.68 -12.41
CA LYS A 157 -77.96 -33.14 -13.64
C LYS A 157 -77.06 -33.09 -14.88
N PHE A 158 -76.00 -32.27 -14.90
CA PHE A 158 -75.18 -32.01 -16.10
C PHE A 158 -73.67 -31.84 -15.78
N GLU A 159 -72.95 -32.90 -15.42
CA GLU A 159 -71.56 -32.83 -14.93
C GLU A 159 -70.57 -32.13 -15.89
N GLN A 160 -70.50 -32.47 -17.19
CA GLN A 160 -69.47 -31.91 -18.08
C GLN A 160 -69.73 -30.47 -18.55
N LYS A 161 -71.00 -30.07 -18.71
CA LYS A 161 -71.38 -28.72 -19.20
C LYS A 161 -71.52 -27.70 -18.07
N SER A 162 -71.74 -28.14 -16.82
CA SER A 162 -71.87 -27.25 -15.66
C SER A 162 -70.54 -26.69 -15.17
N THR A 163 -69.41 -27.34 -15.44
CA THR A 163 -68.07 -26.97 -14.94
C THR A 163 -67.67 -25.52 -15.22
N GLU A 164 -67.89 -25.03 -16.45
CA GLU A 164 -67.51 -23.64 -16.81
C GLU A 164 -68.41 -22.61 -16.10
N SER A 165 -69.73 -22.85 -16.06
CA SER A 165 -70.67 -21.99 -15.33
C SER A 165 -70.41 -21.98 -13.83
N PHE A 166 -70.01 -23.13 -13.27
CA PHE A 166 -69.65 -23.27 -11.86
C PHE A 166 -68.33 -22.56 -11.52
N ARG A 167 -67.33 -22.62 -12.42
CA ARG A 167 -66.08 -21.85 -12.28
C ARG A 167 -66.34 -20.35 -12.25
N CYS A 168 -67.23 -19.86 -13.13
CA CYS A 168 -67.64 -18.45 -13.15
C CYS A 168 -68.37 -18.04 -11.85
N LEU A 169 -69.25 -18.91 -11.33
CA LEU A 169 -69.89 -18.72 -10.01
C LEU A 169 -68.84 -18.56 -8.90
N VAL A 170 -67.90 -19.49 -8.79
CA VAL A 170 -66.86 -19.46 -7.74
C VAL A 170 -65.99 -18.21 -7.87
N GLN A 171 -65.57 -17.86 -9.10
CA GLN A 171 -64.81 -16.62 -9.34
C GLN A 171 -65.59 -15.37 -8.90
N ARG A 172 -66.89 -15.30 -9.18
CA ARG A 172 -67.71 -14.17 -8.73
C ARG A 172 -67.89 -14.14 -7.22
N ILE A 173 -68.12 -15.30 -6.58
CA ILE A 173 -68.20 -15.40 -5.12
C ILE A 173 -66.92 -14.86 -4.49
N ARG A 174 -65.74 -15.29 -4.97
CA ARG A 174 -64.45 -14.77 -4.48
C ARG A 174 -64.32 -13.25 -4.67
N PHE A 175 -64.69 -12.72 -5.84
CA PHE A 175 -64.67 -11.28 -6.12
C PHE A 175 -65.58 -10.47 -5.18
N LEU A 176 -66.83 -10.92 -4.99
CA LEU A 176 -67.79 -10.23 -4.13
C LEU A 176 -67.40 -10.33 -2.65
N MET A 177 -66.87 -11.46 -2.21
CA MET A 177 -66.32 -11.62 -0.85
C MET A 177 -65.17 -10.64 -0.60
N LEU A 178 -64.21 -10.50 -1.52
CA LEU A 178 -63.11 -9.54 -1.36
C LEU A 178 -63.57 -8.08 -1.37
N THR A 179 -64.56 -7.76 -2.20
CA THR A 179 -65.16 -6.42 -2.25
C THR A 179 -65.86 -6.07 -0.95
N SER A 180 -66.61 -7.01 -0.39
CA SER A 180 -67.25 -6.89 0.93
C SER A 180 -66.23 -6.76 2.05
N TYR A 181 -65.23 -7.65 2.09
CA TYR A 181 -64.13 -7.59 3.06
C TYR A 181 -63.44 -6.23 3.05
N ASN A 182 -63.11 -5.69 1.87
CA ASN A 182 -62.53 -4.36 1.73
C ASN A 182 -63.37 -3.28 2.42
N ARG A 183 -64.68 -3.27 2.16
CA ARG A 183 -65.59 -2.29 2.74
C ARG A 183 -65.72 -2.46 4.25
N ASN A 184 -65.83 -3.69 4.72
CA ASN A 184 -66.00 -4.00 6.14
C ASN A 184 -64.73 -3.70 6.94
N ILE A 185 -63.56 -4.04 6.40
CA ILE A 185 -62.26 -3.71 7.02
C ILE A 185 -62.09 -2.20 7.13
N VAL A 186 -62.39 -1.42 6.07
CA VAL A 186 -62.28 0.05 6.13
C VAL A 186 -63.18 0.64 7.20
N LYS A 187 -64.46 0.21 7.26
CA LYS A 187 -65.38 0.64 8.32
C LYS A 187 -64.87 0.25 9.72
N TYR A 188 -64.33 -0.96 9.85
CA TYR A 188 -63.86 -1.46 11.14
C TYR A 188 -62.58 -0.76 11.62
N GLU A 189 -61.65 -0.44 10.72
CA GLU A 189 -60.48 0.39 11.02
C GLU A 189 -60.88 1.79 11.48
N GLU A 190 -61.92 2.40 10.90
CA GLU A 190 -62.46 3.67 11.38
C GLU A 190 -63.06 3.56 12.79
N LEU A 191 -63.74 2.45 13.11
CA LEU A 191 -64.25 2.17 14.45
C LEU A 191 -63.12 2.02 15.47
N ILE A 192 -62.08 1.26 15.13
CA ILE A 192 -60.85 1.11 15.94
C ILE A 192 -60.20 2.48 16.17
N ARG A 193 -60.03 3.28 15.11
CA ARG A 193 -59.45 4.63 15.19
C ARG A 193 -60.27 5.53 16.13
N SER A 194 -61.59 5.53 15.98
CA SER A 194 -62.51 6.28 16.86
C SER A 194 -62.37 5.84 18.32
N LYS A 195 -62.26 4.53 18.58
CA LYS A 195 -62.03 4.00 19.93
C LYS A 195 -60.65 4.38 20.49
N ARG A 196 -59.62 4.43 19.66
CA ARG A 196 -58.26 4.88 20.02
C ARG A 196 -58.18 6.38 20.33
N GLU A 197 -58.93 7.21 19.62
CA GLU A 197 -59.03 8.65 19.88
C GLU A 197 -59.70 8.93 21.23
N LYS A 198 -60.67 8.09 21.62
CA LYS A 198 -61.36 8.13 22.92
C LYS A 198 -60.57 7.54 24.08
N ARG A 199 -59.28 7.18 23.91
CA ARG A 199 -58.45 6.54 24.96
C ARG A 199 -58.28 7.35 26.26
N ASN A 200 -58.48 8.66 26.20
CA ASN A 200 -58.36 9.56 27.35
C ASN A 200 -59.71 9.78 28.07
N VAL A 201 -60.80 9.19 27.57
CA VAL A 201 -62.16 9.33 28.13
C VAL A 201 -62.33 8.36 29.30
N GLU A 202 -63.01 8.81 30.37
CA GLU A 202 -63.33 7.95 31.52
C GLU A 202 -64.22 6.77 31.11
N GLY A 203 -63.93 5.57 31.62
CA GLY A 203 -64.63 4.33 31.25
C GLY A 203 -64.07 3.60 30.02
N TRP A 204 -63.00 4.10 29.39
CA TRP A 204 -62.31 3.38 28.32
C TRP A 204 -61.56 2.14 28.87
N ASP A 205 -61.71 0.98 28.21
CA ASP A 205 -61.05 -0.29 28.56
C ASP A 205 -60.11 -0.74 27.43
N PHE A 206 -58.82 -0.89 27.75
CA PHE A 206 -57.80 -1.38 26.83
C PHE A 206 -58.12 -2.78 26.28
N ARG A 207 -58.69 -3.69 27.08
CA ARG A 207 -59.00 -5.06 26.62
C ARG A 207 -59.98 -5.06 25.47
N GLN A 208 -60.98 -4.19 25.52
CA GLN A 208 -61.95 -4.07 24.44
C GLN A 208 -61.35 -3.45 23.17
N TYR A 209 -60.34 -2.58 23.31
CA TYR A 209 -59.58 -2.10 22.15
C TYR A 209 -58.67 -3.20 21.59
N PHE A 210 -58.00 -3.93 22.47
CA PHE A 210 -57.15 -5.07 22.16
C PHE A 210 -57.89 -6.12 21.32
N PHE A 211 -59.06 -6.59 21.75
CA PHE A 211 -59.83 -7.58 21.00
C PHE A 211 -60.27 -7.07 19.63
N MET A 212 -60.66 -5.78 19.52
CA MET A 212 -61.04 -5.22 18.22
C MET A 212 -59.87 -5.20 17.24
N GLN A 213 -58.70 -4.75 17.70
CA GLN A 213 -57.48 -4.70 16.88
C GLN A 213 -56.96 -6.12 16.56
N GLU A 214 -57.06 -7.05 17.50
CA GLU A 214 -56.69 -8.44 17.30
C GLU A 214 -57.61 -9.15 16.30
N ASP A 215 -58.92 -8.89 16.35
CA ASP A 215 -59.87 -9.45 15.38
C ASP A 215 -59.50 -9.04 13.94
N LEU A 216 -59.03 -7.80 13.76
CA LEU A 216 -58.49 -7.35 12.47
C LEU A 216 -57.21 -8.13 12.10
N ALA A 217 -56.30 -8.36 13.06
CA ALA A 217 -55.10 -9.16 12.85
C ALA A 217 -55.42 -10.61 12.45
N LEU A 218 -56.42 -11.22 13.09
CA LEU A 218 -56.87 -12.59 12.81
C LEU A 218 -57.46 -12.69 11.39
N ILE A 219 -58.16 -11.67 10.90
CA ILE A 219 -58.63 -11.64 9.51
C ILE A 219 -57.45 -11.62 8.54
N PHE A 220 -56.44 -10.77 8.79
CA PHE A 220 -55.25 -10.75 7.94
C PHE A 220 -54.50 -12.08 7.98
N GLU A 221 -54.40 -12.73 9.13
CA GLU A 221 -53.85 -14.08 9.24
C GLU A 221 -54.65 -15.09 8.38
N LYS A 222 -55.98 -15.04 8.42
CA LYS A 222 -56.84 -15.92 7.59
C LYS A 222 -56.78 -15.65 6.10
N LEU A 223 -56.49 -14.41 5.71
CA LEU A 223 -56.23 -14.05 4.30
C LEU A 223 -54.81 -14.43 3.84
N GLU A 224 -54.04 -15.14 4.66
CA GLU A 224 -52.62 -15.48 4.43
C GLU A 224 -51.72 -14.24 4.28
N LEU A 225 -52.01 -13.18 5.04
CA LEU A 225 -51.27 -11.92 5.08
C LEU A 225 -50.58 -11.70 6.43
N PRO A 226 -49.58 -12.54 6.79
CA PRO A 226 -48.95 -12.51 8.11
C PRO A 226 -48.25 -11.19 8.42
N THR A 227 -47.75 -10.47 7.42
CA THR A 227 -47.13 -9.14 7.58
C THR A 227 -48.13 -8.05 7.99
N GLU A 228 -49.35 -8.07 7.46
CA GLU A 228 -50.38 -7.10 7.88
C GLU A 228 -50.91 -7.44 9.27
N ALA A 229 -51.04 -8.72 9.58
CA ALA A 229 -51.38 -9.18 10.93
C ALA A 229 -50.31 -8.76 11.95
N LEU A 230 -49.02 -8.89 11.60
CA LEU A 230 -47.91 -8.54 12.49
C LEU A 230 -47.92 -7.06 12.85
N ILE A 231 -48.22 -6.18 11.89
CA ILE A 231 -48.36 -4.73 12.13
C ILE A 231 -49.41 -4.45 13.21
N GLN A 232 -50.53 -5.18 13.24
CA GLN A 232 -51.58 -4.98 14.24
C GLN A 232 -51.09 -5.35 15.65
N TYR A 233 -50.36 -6.46 15.80
CA TYR A 233 -49.77 -6.85 17.08
C TYR A 233 -48.64 -5.91 17.51
N ASP A 234 -47.82 -5.42 16.57
CA ASP A 234 -46.78 -4.40 16.85
C ASP A 234 -47.41 -3.09 17.33
N GLU A 235 -48.55 -2.66 16.76
CA GLU A 235 -49.30 -1.50 17.25
C GLU A 235 -49.89 -1.74 18.65
N LEU A 236 -50.41 -2.94 18.92
CA LEU A 236 -50.92 -3.30 20.25
C LEU A 236 -49.83 -3.26 21.32
N ASP A 237 -48.68 -3.88 21.02
CA ASP A 237 -47.53 -3.94 21.92
C ASP A 237 -47.01 -2.53 22.26
N ALA A 238 -46.83 -1.69 21.24
CA ALA A 238 -46.38 -0.31 21.38
C ALA A 238 -47.39 0.56 22.15
N MET A 239 -48.69 0.46 21.83
CA MET A 239 -49.75 1.20 22.51
C MET A 239 -49.84 0.79 23.98
N PHE A 240 -49.76 -0.51 24.28
CA PHE A 240 -49.79 -1.00 25.66
C PHE A 240 -48.59 -0.48 26.46
N SER A 241 -47.36 -0.57 25.92
CA SER A 241 -46.15 0.01 26.56
C SER A 241 -46.28 1.52 26.77
N GLN A 242 -46.87 2.24 25.81
CA GLN A 242 -47.14 3.67 25.94
C GLN A 242 -48.12 3.93 27.10
N PHE A 243 -49.22 3.18 27.19
CA PHE A 243 -50.17 3.35 28.29
C PHE A 243 -49.51 3.12 29.64
N ILE A 244 -48.76 2.02 29.81
CA ILE A 244 -48.07 1.75 31.08
C ILE A 244 -47.08 2.87 31.40
N THR A 245 -46.22 3.28 30.47
CA THR A 245 -45.21 4.32 30.73
C THR A 245 -45.83 5.68 31.06
N HIS A 246 -46.95 6.04 30.44
CA HIS A 246 -47.62 7.34 30.64
C HIS A 246 -48.65 7.34 31.79
N THR A 247 -49.06 6.18 32.34
CA THR A 247 -50.04 6.13 33.45
C THR A 247 -49.45 6.47 34.82
N GLY A 248 -48.14 6.71 34.93
CA GLY A 248 -47.40 6.90 36.18
C GLY A 248 -47.76 8.07 37.09
N LEU A 249 -48.88 8.76 36.87
CA LEU A 249 -49.33 9.86 37.72
C LEU A 249 -50.84 9.87 38.03
N ASN A 250 -51.67 8.99 37.46
CA ASN A 250 -53.13 9.05 37.69
C ASN A 250 -53.75 7.66 37.91
N GLU A 251 -54.25 7.40 39.12
CA GLU A 251 -55.00 6.19 39.55
C GLU A 251 -56.34 5.95 38.82
N LYS A 252 -56.59 6.59 37.68
CA LYS A 252 -57.93 6.68 37.07
C LYS A 252 -58.33 5.48 36.20
N GLN A 253 -57.42 4.55 35.87
CA GLN A 253 -57.69 3.50 34.86
C GLN A 253 -58.01 2.13 35.49
N GLN A 254 -59.31 1.88 35.67
CA GLN A 254 -59.85 0.64 36.28
C GLN A 254 -59.49 -0.63 35.48
N TRP A 255 -59.30 -0.55 34.17
CA TRP A 255 -58.95 -1.72 33.38
C TRP A 255 -57.57 -2.30 33.74
N LEU A 256 -56.64 -1.48 34.25
CA LEU A 256 -55.29 -1.91 34.61
C LEU A 256 -55.28 -2.91 35.77
N SER A 257 -56.29 -2.90 36.64
CA SER A 257 -56.40 -3.87 37.75
C SER A 257 -56.47 -5.31 37.25
N HIS A 258 -56.96 -5.54 36.03
CA HIS A 258 -57.03 -6.87 35.43
C HIS A 258 -55.65 -7.44 35.10
N PHE A 259 -54.61 -6.60 35.01
CA PHE A 259 -53.23 -6.98 34.74
C PHE A 259 -52.34 -6.98 36.00
N ARG A 260 -52.89 -6.60 37.17
CA ARG A 260 -52.17 -6.43 38.45
C ARG A 260 -52.13 -7.68 39.33
N ARG A 261 -52.41 -8.85 38.76
CA ARG A 261 -52.37 -10.11 39.51
C ARG A 261 -50.92 -10.38 39.99
N PRO A 262 -50.71 -10.82 41.25
CA PRO A 262 -49.37 -11.15 41.74
C PRO A 262 -48.73 -12.23 40.88
N LEU A 263 -47.40 -12.19 40.77
CA LEU A 263 -46.63 -13.10 39.92
C LEU A 263 -46.31 -14.41 40.66
N ASP A 264 -47.36 -15.20 40.94
CA ASP A 264 -47.24 -16.53 41.54
C ASP A 264 -46.75 -17.59 40.54
N ALA A 265 -47.01 -17.35 39.24
CA ALA A 265 -46.55 -18.17 38.13
C ALA A 265 -45.93 -17.28 37.05
N PHE A 266 -44.76 -17.66 36.55
CA PHE A 266 -43.93 -16.87 35.62
C PHE A 266 -43.41 -17.75 34.49
N HIS A 267 -44.34 -18.46 33.86
CA HIS A 267 -44.10 -19.23 32.65
C HIS A 267 -43.38 -18.38 31.59
N GLY A 268 -42.33 -18.92 30.99
CA GLY A 268 -41.71 -18.31 29.82
C GLY A 268 -42.62 -18.40 28.59
N ILE A 269 -42.19 -17.78 27.49
CA ILE A 269 -42.84 -17.95 26.19
C ILE A 269 -42.76 -19.40 25.72
N CYS A 270 -43.79 -19.86 25.00
CA CYS A 270 -43.81 -21.19 24.39
C CYS A 270 -44.25 -21.08 22.92
N LEU A 271 -43.31 -21.28 22.00
CA LEU A 271 -43.53 -21.06 20.57
C LEU A 271 -44.17 -22.27 19.86
N THR A 272 -44.28 -23.39 20.55
CA THR A 272 -44.81 -24.67 20.03
C THR A 272 -46.25 -24.97 20.45
N ARG A 273 -46.93 -24.04 21.13
CA ARG A 273 -48.29 -24.28 21.66
C ARG A 273 -49.30 -24.62 20.54
N PRO A 274 -50.02 -25.76 20.65
CA PRO A 274 -51.04 -26.15 19.67
C PRO A 274 -52.33 -25.35 19.82
N ASP A 275 -52.76 -25.02 21.06
CA ASP A 275 -53.94 -24.19 21.31
C ASP A 275 -53.56 -22.73 21.56
N ARG A 276 -53.80 -21.90 20.56
CA ARG A 276 -53.46 -20.47 20.57
C ARG A 276 -54.55 -19.59 21.15
N PHE A 277 -55.75 -20.13 21.36
CA PHE A 277 -56.92 -19.36 21.76
C PHE A 277 -57.27 -19.53 23.24
N GLU A 278 -56.65 -20.49 23.94
CA GLU A 278 -56.84 -20.66 25.39
C GLU A 278 -56.46 -19.37 26.15
N MET A 279 -55.26 -18.83 25.91
CA MET A 279 -54.83 -17.56 26.54
C MET A 279 -55.71 -16.38 26.14
N ARG A 280 -56.18 -16.34 24.89
CA ARG A 280 -57.13 -15.32 24.43
C ARG A 280 -58.46 -15.36 25.20
N ASN A 281 -58.98 -16.56 25.46
CA ASN A 281 -60.19 -16.74 26.28
C ASN A 281 -59.93 -16.33 27.74
N LYS A 282 -58.77 -16.71 28.31
CA LYS A 282 -58.37 -16.26 29.65
C LYS A 282 -58.29 -14.74 29.76
N ILE A 283 -57.74 -14.03 28.77
CA ILE A 283 -57.68 -12.55 28.75
C ILE A 283 -59.10 -11.93 28.74
N ARG A 284 -60.08 -12.62 28.14
CA ARG A 284 -61.47 -12.15 28.04
C ARG A 284 -62.25 -12.40 29.32
N ASP A 285 -62.14 -13.63 29.83
CA ASP A 285 -63.05 -14.18 30.84
C ASP A 285 -62.45 -14.10 32.26
N GLU A 286 -61.12 -14.10 32.39
CA GLU A 286 -60.35 -14.04 33.65
C GLU A 286 -59.39 -12.82 33.70
N GLY A 287 -58.86 -12.49 34.89
CA GLY A 287 -57.75 -11.54 35.04
C GLY A 287 -56.40 -12.23 34.84
N VAL A 288 -55.57 -11.73 33.93
CA VAL A 288 -54.23 -12.27 33.61
C VAL A 288 -53.13 -11.41 34.23
N SER A 289 -51.96 -11.97 34.52
CA SER A 289 -50.81 -11.14 34.91
C SER A 289 -50.29 -10.32 33.71
N LEU A 290 -49.60 -9.21 33.98
CA LEU A 290 -48.88 -8.44 32.96
C LEU A 290 -47.95 -9.35 32.13
N LEU A 291 -47.28 -10.29 32.79
CA LEU A 291 -46.30 -11.19 32.19
C LEU A 291 -46.96 -12.15 31.19
N GLU A 292 -48.08 -12.76 31.57
CA GLU A 292 -48.85 -13.64 30.69
C GLU A 292 -49.40 -12.92 29.46
N PHE A 293 -49.86 -11.68 29.63
CA PHE A 293 -50.33 -10.87 28.50
C PHE A 293 -49.19 -10.50 27.54
N ARG A 294 -48.03 -10.10 28.08
CA ARG A 294 -46.83 -9.80 27.29
C ARG A 294 -46.29 -11.02 26.56
N ASN A 295 -46.23 -12.17 27.24
CA ASN A 295 -45.89 -13.44 26.61
C ASN A 295 -46.83 -13.77 25.47
N TYR A 296 -48.15 -13.60 25.65
CA TYR A 296 -49.13 -13.84 24.60
C TYR A 296 -48.87 -12.95 23.37
N LEU A 297 -48.68 -11.64 23.54
CA LEU A 297 -48.39 -10.73 22.42
C LEU A 297 -47.13 -11.14 21.66
N PHE A 298 -46.05 -11.44 22.38
CA PHE A 298 -44.78 -11.86 21.76
C PHE A 298 -44.89 -13.23 21.08
N GLU A 299 -45.58 -14.19 21.68
CA GLU A 299 -45.87 -15.51 21.07
C GLU A 299 -46.65 -15.34 19.75
N ARG A 300 -47.62 -14.41 19.69
CA ARG A 300 -48.37 -14.11 18.46
C ARG A 300 -47.50 -13.45 17.40
N GLN A 301 -46.65 -12.49 17.77
CA GLN A 301 -45.68 -11.88 16.86
C GLN A 301 -44.68 -12.92 16.31
N ALA A 302 -44.12 -13.74 17.19
CA ALA A 302 -43.17 -14.80 16.82
C ALA A 302 -43.80 -15.85 15.91
N TYR A 303 -45.05 -16.23 16.17
CA TYR A 303 -45.80 -17.14 15.29
C TYR A 303 -45.99 -16.59 13.87
N LEU A 304 -46.33 -15.29 13.74
CA LEU A 304 -46.48 -14.65 12.44
C LEU A 304 -45.13 -14.53 11.71
N LEU A 305 -44.05 -14.22 12.44
CA LEU A 305 -42.69 -14.20 11.90
C LEU A 305 -42.22 -15.59 11.44
N LEU A 306 -42.58 -16.65 12.17
CA LEU A 306 -42.34 -18.04 11.75
C LEU A 306 -43.07 -18.37 10.45
N THR A 307 -44.32 -17.91 10.31
CA THR A 307 -45.10 -18.09 9.08
C THR A 307 -44.47 -17.33 7.90
N CYS A 308 -43.80 -16.21 8.16
CA CYS A 308 -43.00 -15.47 7.19
C CYS A 308 -41.60 -16.05 6.92
N ASN A 309 -41.18 -17.09 7.67
CA ASN A 309 -39.81 -17.63 7.68
C ASN A 309 -38.73 -16.60 8.07
N ASP A 310 -39.04 -15.65 8.96
CA ASP A 310 -38.12 -14.60 9.45
C ASP A 310 -37.74 -14.81 10.93
N ILE A 311 -36.98 -15.87 11.17
CA ILE A 311 -36.53 -16.28 12.51
C ILE A 311 -35.50 -15.31 13.12
N PRO A 312 -34.53 -14.75 12.36
CA PRO A 312 -33.58 -13.78 12.92
C PRO A 312 -34.25 -12.54 13.52
N GLU A 313 -35.39 -12.11 12.97
CA GLU A 313 -36.14 -10.97 13.52
C GLU A 313 -36.75 -11.28 14.91
N ILE A 314 -37.11 -12.54 15.19
CA ILE A 314 -37.58 -12.98 16.53
C ILE A 314 -36.45 -12.79 17.55
N ALA A 315 -35.25 -13.28 17.25
CA ALA A 315 -34.08 -13.12 18.10
C ALA A 315 -33.72 -11.63 18.30
N LYS A 316 -33.85 -10.82 17.25
CA LYS A 316 -33.61 -9.37 17.34
C LYS A 316 -34.59 -8.65 18.27
N ARG A 317 -35.86 -9.06 18.28
CA ARG A 317 -36.91 -8.43 19.10
C ARG A 317 -36.90 -8.86 20.57
N LEU A 318 -36.38 -10.06 20.86
CA LEU A 318 -36.44 -10.67 22.21
C LEU A 318 -35.87 -9.78 23.32
N LEU A 319 -34.64 -9.26 23.18
CA LEU A 319 -34.04 -8.47 24.26
C LEU A 319 -34.83 -7.20 24.58
N ASN A 320 -35.35 -6.53 23.55
CA ASN A 320 -36.18 -5.34 23.75
C ASN A 320 -37.48 -5.72 24.46
N PHE A 321 -38.12 -6.82 24.07
CA PHE A 321 -39.31 -7.36 24.73
C PHE A 321 -39.05 -7.66 26.22
N LEU A 322 -37.95 -8.35 26.53
CA LEU A 322 -37.59 -8.69 27.91
C LEU A 322 -37.39 -7.42 28.74
N PHE A 323 -36.53 -6.50 28.29
CA PHE A 323 -36.20 -5.30 29.06
C PHE A 323 -37.36 -4.30 29.19
N SER A 324 -38.21 -4.18 28.16
CA SER A 324 -39.41 -3.34 28.25
C SER A 324 -40.43 -3.91 29.24
N THR A 325 -40.66 -5.22 29.21
CA THR A 325 -41.56 -5.90 30.15
C THR A 325 -41.06 -5.77 31.60
N LEU A 326 -39.76 -5.94 31.87
CA LEU A 326 -39.20 -5.76 33.22
C LEU A 326 -39.46 -4.36 33.75
N ARG A 327 -39.20 -3.34 32.93
CA ARG A 327 -39.44 -1.95 33.29
C ARG A 327 -40.92 -1.69 33.58
N GLU A 328 -41.83 -2.34 32.86
CA GLU A 328 -43.27 -2.23 33.08
C GLU A 328 -43.73 -2.93 34.36
N VAL A 329 -43.19 -4.11 34.67
CA VAL A 329 -43.41 -4.82 35.95
C VAL A 329 -42.96 -3.94 37.12
N GLU A 330 -41.76 -3.34 37.03
CA GLU A 330 -41.24 -2.40 38.03
C GLU A 330 -42.13 -1.16 38.17
N PHE A 331 -42.62 -0.61 37.07
CA PHE A 331 -43.46 0.58 37.07
C PHE A 331 -44.83 0.35 37.71
N ILE A 332 -45.45 -0.81 37.44
CA ILE A 332 -46.73 -1.21 38.04
C ILE A 332 -46.55 -1.65 39.51
N LYS A 333 -45.31 -1.94 39.93
CA LYS A 333 -44.95 -2.46 41.27
C LYS A 333 -45.68 -3.76 41.59
N LEU A 334 -45.64 -4.72 40.66
CA LEU A 334 -46.19 -6.05 40.91
C LEU A 334 -45.36 -6.76 41.97
N GLU A 335 -46.03 -7.43 42.91
CA GLU A 335 -45.37 -8.32 43.86
C GLU A 335 -44.85 -9.55 43.11
N CYS A 336 -43.53 -9.77 43.21
CA CYS A 336 -42.86 -10.92 42.63
C CYS A 336 -41.87 -11.52 43.63
N GLN A 337 -41.74 -12.83 43.62
CA GLN A 337 -40.71 -13.51 44.38
C GLN A 337 -39.31 -13.15 43.84
N GLU A 338 -38.33 -13.01 44.73
CA GLU A 338 -36.93 -12.82 44.35
C GLU A 338 -36.47 -13.97 43.44
N GLY A 339 -35.89 -13.64 42.28
CA GLY A 339 -35.48 -14.61 41.26
C GLY A 339 -36.53 -14.99 40.21
N ALA A 340 -37.81 -14.69 40.42
CA ALA A 340 -38.89 -15.06 39.47
C ALA A 340 -38.67 -14.49 38.07
N LEU A 341 -38.34 -13.19 37.98
CA LEU A 341 -38.08 -12.52 36.70
C LEU A 341 -36.83 -13.05 36.00
N TRP A 342 -35.80 -13.44 36.75
CA TRP A 342 -34.59 -14.05 36.17
C TRP A 342 -34.88 -15.43 35.58
N CYS A 343 -35.74 -16.23 36.24
CA CYS A 343 -36.23 -17.48 35.67
C CYS A 343 -37.02 -17.25 34.38
N TRP A 344 -37.93 -16.28 34.36
CA TRP A 344 -38.69 -15.94 33.17
C TRP A 344 -37.80 -15.47 32.01
N GLU A 345 -36.88 -14.54 32.25
CA GLU A 345 -35.92 -14.09 31.23
C GLU A 345 -35.09 -15.25 30.67
N PHE A 346 -34.63 -16.15 31.54
CA PHE A 346 -33.85 -17.33 31.15
C PHE A 346 -34.65 -18.27 30.24
N VAL A 347 -35.87 -18.63 30.63
CA VAL A 347 -36.71 -19.55 29.86
C VAL A 347 -37.04 -18.94 28.49
N CYS A 348 -37.39 -17.66 28.45
CA CYS A 348 -37.65 -16.94 27.19
C CYS A 348 -36.41 -16.88 26.29
N ALA A 349 -35.24 -16.59 26.85
CA ALA A 349 -33.98 -16.58 26.12
C ALA A 349 -33.69 -17.95 25.49
N LEU A 350 -33.83 -19.02 26.27
CA LEU A 350 -33.50 -20.37 25.83
C LEU A 350 -34.50 -20.92 24.80
N GLU A 351 -35.79 -20.61 24.92
CA GLU A 351 -36.81 -21.00 23.92
C GLU A 351 -36.49 -20.43 22.53
N VAL A 352 -36.18 -19.13 22.43
CA VAL A 352 -35.80 -18.51 21.15
C VAL A 352 -34.48 -19.04 20.63
N LEU A 353 -33.49 -19.26 21.50
CA LEU A 353 -32.20 -19.83 21.09
C LEU A 353 -32.37 -21.24 20.51
N GLN A 354 -33.18 -22.09 21.15
CA GLN A 354 -33.49 -23.43 20.65
C GLN A 354 -34.21 -23.37 19.29
N LEU A 355 -35.13 -22.43 19.09
CA LEU A 355 -35.76 -22.19 17.80
C LEU A 355 -34.73 -21.79 16.73
N CYS A 356 -33.86 -20.83 17.03
CA CYS A 356 -32.81 -20.39 16.11
C CYS A 356 -31.85 -21.51 15.74
N GLU A 357 -31.41 -22.34 16.70
CA GLU A 357 -30.56 -23.49 16.44
C GLU A 357 -31.20 -24.54 15.53
N GLN A 358 -32.52 -24.72 15.61
CA GLN A 358 -33.26 -25.67 14.77
C GLN A 358 -33.38 -25.20 13.32
N ALA A 359 -33.43 -23.89 13.10
CA ALA A 359 -33.58 -23.28 11.79
C ALA A 359 -32.26 -22.88 11.11
N MET A 360 -31.16 -22.81 11.88
CA MET A 360 -29.87 -22.33 11.40
C MET A 360 -29.25 -23.25 10.33
N GLU A 361 -29.00 -22.67 9.14
CA GLU A 361 -27.96 -23.16 8.23
C GLU A 361 -26.58 -22.61 8.66
N PRO A 362 -25.48 -23.39 8.51
CA PRO A 362 -24.16 -23.03 9.04
C PRO A 362 -23.54 -21.74 8.46
N ASN A 363 -24.13 -21.14 7.42
CA ASN A 363 -23.59 -19.95 6.74
C ASN A 363 -24.33 -18.63 7.06
N GLU A 364 -25.42 -18.63 7.85
CA GLU A 364 -26.21 -17.41 8.11
C GLU A 364 -25.70 -16.58 9.30
N VAL A 365 -24.83 -15.61 9.03
CA VAL A 365 -24.21 -14.72 10.05
C VAL A 365 -25.25 -13.85 10.81
N THR A 366 -26.37 -13.51 10.18
CA THR A 366 -27.39 -12.58 10.73
C THR A 366 -28.08 -13.13 11.97
N CYS A 367 -28.44 -14.42 11.98
CA CYS A 367 -29.05 -15.08 13.13
C CYS A 367 -28.06 -15.10 14.33
N PHE A 368 -26.80 -15.46 14.08
CA PHE A 368 -25.76 -15.46 15.12
C PHE A 368 -25.53 -14.09 15.76
N GLN A 369 -25.70 -12.99 15.01
CA GLN A 369 -25.53 -11.64 15.54
C GLN A 369 -26.48 -11.32 16.69
N HIS A 370 -27.72 -11.82 16.61
CA HIS A 370 -28.75 -11.59 17.62
C HIS A 370 -28.74 -12.66 18.72
N CYS A 371 -28.31 -13.90 18.41
CA CYS A 371 -28.18 -14.96 19.41
C CYS A 371 -27.05 -14.70 20.43
N ALA A 372 -25.93 -14.08 20.05
CA ALA A 372 -24.78 -13.92 20.96
C ALA A 372 -25.12 -13.12 22.25
N PRO A 373 -25.81 -11.97 22.16
CA PRO A 373 -26.33 -11.26 23.33
C PRO A 373 -27.34 -12.06 24.16
N ILE A 374 -28.17 -12.88 23.53
CA ILE A 374 -29.17 -13.71 24.23
C ILE A 374 -28.49 -14.83 25.03
N TRP A 375 -27.48 -15.49 24.46
CA TRP A 375 -26.67 -16.47 25.20
C TRP A 375 -26.00 -15.83 26.43
N ASN A 376 -25.47 -14.62 26.28
CA ASN A 376 -24.88 -13.89 27.40
C ASN A 376 -25.92 -13.57 28.48
N LEU A 377 -27.11 -13.11 28.08
CA LEU A 377 -28.20 -12.85 29.03
C LEU A 377 -28.58 -14.14 29.79
N ALA A 378 -28.79 -15.25 29.09
CA ALA A 378 -29.13 -16.52 29.73
C ALA A 378 -28.04 -16.96 30.74
N LYS A 379 -26.77 -16.83 30.37
CA LYS A 379 -25.63 -17.07 31.28
C LYS A 379 -25.69 -16.16 32.52
N ASP A 380 -25.87 -14.85 32.33
CA ASP A 380 -25.92 -13.87 33.43
C ASP A 380 -27.07 -14.15 34.39
N LYS A 381 -28.27 -14.43 33.87
CA LYS A 381 -29.46 -14.74 34.69
C LYS A 381 -29.32 -16.05 35.41
N LEU A 382 -28.71 -17.07 34.77
CA LEU A 382 -28.37 -18.31 35.46
C LEU A 382 -27.38 -18.05 36.60
N TYR A 383 -26.36 -17.23 36.40
CA TYR A 383 -25.40 -16.89 37.47
C TYR A 383 -26.07 -16.24 38.69
N GLU A 384 -26.93 -15.24 38.48
CA GLU A 384 -27.67 -14.58 39.57
C GLU A 384 -28.60 -15.55 40.31
N LEU A 385 -29.28 -16.44 39.59
CA LEU A 385 -30.06 -17.53 40.20
C LEU A 385 -29.17 -18.49 41.00
N GLY A 386 -27.98 -18.82 40.49
CA GLY A 386 -27.01 -19.65 41.19
C GLY A 386 -26.51 -19.00 42.49
N LYS A 387 -26.33 -17.68 42.50
CA LYS A 387 -25.97 -16.92 43.70
C LYS A 387 -27.10 -16.93 44.72
N LEU A 388 -28.34 -16.66 44.29
CA LEU A 388 -29.53 -16.66 45.14
C LEU A 388 -29.75 -18.04 45.79
N CYS A 389 -29.63 -19.11 45.00
CA CYS A 389 -29.88 -20.48 45.44
C CYS A 389 -28.67 -21.16 46.11
N GLY A 390 -27.52 -20.48 46.25
CA GLY A 390 -26.32 -21.05 46.88
C GLY A 390 -25.64 -22.17 46.06
N LEU A 391 -25.81 -22.15 44.73
CA LEU A 391 -25.31 -23.17 43.80
C LEU A 391 -23.92 -22.85 43.20
N LEU A 392 -23.35 -21.69 43.54
CA LEU A 392 -22.03 -21.28 43.07
C LEU A 392 -20.91 -22.23 43.56
N PRO A 393 -19.78 -22.29 42.85
CA PRO A 393 -18.62 -23.09 43.26
C PRO A 393 -18.18 -22.85 44.70
N GLY A 394 -18.01 -23.92 45.47
CA GLY A 394 -17.56 -23.85 46.86
C GLY A 394 -18.65 -23.52 47.90
N CYS A 395 -19.89 -23.28 47.46
CA CYS A 395 -21.03 -23.06 48.34
C CYS A 395 -21.85 -24.35 48.51
N THR A 396 -22.44 -24.53 49.70
CA THR A 396 -23.48 -25.54 49.95
C THR A 396 -24.79 -24.81 50.22
N PRO A 397 -25.90 -25.18 49.54
CA PRO A 397 -27.17 -24.48 49.71
C PRO A 397 -27.70 -24.63 51.13
N THR A 398 -28.09 -23.51 51.74
CA THR A 398 -28.74 -23.48 53.05
C THR A 398 -30.21 -23.93 52.97
N SER A 399 -30.83 -24.26 54.09
CA SER A 399 -32.25 -24.66 54.12
C SER A 399 -33.19 -23.59 53.56
N GLU A 400 -32.89 -22.31 53.80
CA GLU A 400 -33.65 -21.17 53.22
C GLU A 400 -33.51 -21.14 51.70
N GLN A 401 -32.30 -21.31 51.17
CA GLN A 401 -32.05 -21.32 49.73
C GLN A 401 -32.70 -22.52 49.02
N LEU A 402 -32.75 -23.69 49.67
CA LEU A 402 -33.49 -24.84 49.14
C LEU A 402 -35.00 -24.57 49.06
N HIS A 403 -35.57 -23.85 50.04
CA HIS A 403 -36.97 -23.43 49.98
C HIS A 403 -37.20 -22.47 48.80
N ILE A 404 -36.29 -21.52 48.57
CA ILE A 404 -36.34 -20.62 47.40
C ILE A 404 -36.32 -21.43 46.09
N VAL A 405 -35.45 -22.45 45.96
CA VAL A 405 -35.41 -23.33 44.78
C VAL A 405 -36.75 -24.02 44.54
N VAL A 406 -37.39 -24.55 45.58
CA VAL A 406 -38.71 -25.21 45.46
C VAL A 406 -39.78 -24.24 45.00
N GLN A 407 -39.84 -23.05 45.61
CA GLN A 407 -40.78 -22.00 45.22
C GLN A 407 -40.56 -21.57 43.76
N LEU A 408 -39.31 -21.30 43.36
CA LEU A 408 -38.99 -20.92 41.98
C LEU A 408 -39.35 -22.04 40.99
N SER A 409 -39.04 -23.30 41.33
CA SER A 409 -39.35 -24.45 40.48
C SER A 409 -40.85 -24.65 40.26
N SER A 410 -41.67 -24.32 41.25
CA SER A 410 -43.13 -24.33 41.11
C SER A 410 -43.66 -23.21 40.21
N GLY A 411 -43.05 -22.02 40.27
CA GLY A 411 -43.49 -20.84 39.51
C GLY A 411 -43.09 -20.85 38.02
N ILE A 412 -42.03 -21.56 37.63
CA ILE A 412 -41.61 -21.71 36.21
C ILE A 412 -42.69 -22.42 35.36
N GLY A 413 -43.49 -23.28 36.00
CA GLY A 413 -44.49 -24.12 35.33
C GLY A 413 -43.91 -25.30 34.55
N ASP A 414 -44.78 -26.16 34.02
CA ASP A 414 -44.40 -27.35 33.26
C ASP A 414 -44.51 -27.13 31.75
N ALA A 415 -43.64 -27.80 30.98
CA ALA A 415 -43.73 -27.76 29.53
C ALA A 415 -44.99 -28.51 29.07
N PRO A 416 -45.73 -27.98 28.08
CA PRO A 416 -46.86 -28.69 27.50
C PRO A 416 -46.36 -30.02 26.88
N PRO A 417 -47.11 -31.13 27.02
CA PRO A 417 -46.69 -32.43 26.50
C PRO A 417 -46.54 -32.36 24.98
N GLU A 418 -45.34 -32.65 24.47
CA GLU A 418 -45.07 -32.74 23.04
C GLU A 418 -45.92 -33.86 22.43
N GLN A 419 -47.03 -33.52 21.76
CA GLN A 419 -47.64 -34.42 20.79
C GLN A 419 -46.90 -34.25 19.47
N HIS A 420 -46.13 -35.26 19.07
CA HIS A 420 -45.62 -35.41 17.71
C HIS A 420 -46.79 -35.40 16.71
N GLN A 421 -47.22 -34.23 16.24
CA GLN A 421 -48.23 -34.10 15.20
C GLN A 421 -47.69 -33.36 13.99
N PHE A 422 -47.34 -34.17 12.98
CA PHE A 422 -47.63 -33.98 11.57
C PHE A 422 -48.41 -32.70 11.21
N LEU A 423 -47.70 -31.61 10.91
CA LEU A 423 -48.24 -30.52 10.09
C LEU A 423 -47.36 -30.38 8.85
N GLN A 424 -47.88 -30.98 7.78
CA GLN A 424 -47.79 -30.66 6.35
C GLN A 424 -46.46 -30.16 5.72
N ALA A 425 -46.20 -30.76 4.56
CA ALA A 425 -44.99 -30.77 3.74
C ALA A 425 -44.31 -29.42 3.41
N THR A 426 -42.96 -29.50 3.47
CA THR A 426 -41.87 -28.81 2.73
C THR A 426 -41.27 -27.50 3.27
N PRO A 427 -39.93 -27.30 3.22
CA PRO A 427 -38.83 -28.21 2.85
C PRO A 427 -37.94 -28.67 4.03
N GLN A 428 -37.65 -29.98 4.03
CA GLN A 428 -36.41 -30.61 4.53
C GLN A 428 -35.92 -30.25 5.94
N LEU A 429 -36.71 -30.58 6.97
CA LEU A 429 -36.12 -30.91 8.27
C LEU A 429 -35.32 -32.21 8.11
N ARG A 430 -33.97 -32.08 8.08
CA ARG A 430 -33.04 -33.22 8.02
C ARG A 430 -33.40 -34.24 9.10
N GLU A 431 -33.60 -35.49 8.69
CA GLU A 431 -33.65 -36.64 9.59
C GLU A 431 -32.39 -36.63 10.46
N ARG A 432 -32.56 -36.36 11.75
CA ARG A 432 -31.47 -36.36 12.73
C ARG A 432 -31.01 -37.80 12.93
N SER A 433 -29.70 -38.01 13.05
CA SER A 433 -29.10 -39.31 13.38
C SER A 433 -29.75 -39.92 14.64
N PRO A 434 -30.07 -41.23 14.65
CA PRO A 434 -30.91 -41.87 15.68
C PRO A 434 -30.32 -41.93 17.11
N ASN A 435 -29.10 -41.43 17.35
CA ASN A 435 -28.40 -41.50 18.64
C ASN A 435 -28.42 -40.21 19.48
N ARG A 436 -29.06 -39.12 19.03
CA ARG A 436 -29.10 -37.85 19.79
C ARG A 436 -30.37 -37.83 20.66
N LYS A 437 -30.22 -37.84 21.99
CA LYS A 437 -31.34 -37.67 22.93
C LYS A 437 -32.13 -36.39 22.58
N PRO A 438 -33.47 -36.40 22.68
CA PRO A 438 -34.27 -35.19 22.48
C PRO A 438 -33.80 -34.09 23.45
N LYS A 439 -33.69 -32.86 22.94
CA LYS A 439 -33.33 -31.70 23.79
C LYS A 439 -34.49 -31.44 24.75
N LYS A 440 -34.20 -31.34 26.04
CA LYS A 440 -35.18 -31.00 27.08
C LYS A 440 -35.75 -29.60 26.86
N SER A 441 -36.98 -29.35 27.29
CA SER A 441 -37.60 -28.03 27.23
C SER A 441 -36.80 -26.98 28.04
N ALA A 442 -36.92 -25.70 27.67
CA ALA A 442 -36.21 -24.63 28.37
C ALA A 442 -36.51 -24.58 29.88
N ALA A 443 -37.77 -24.81 30.25
CA ALA A 443 -38.23 -24.90 31.65
C ALA A 443 -37.60 -26.08 32.40
N GLU A 444 -37.56 -27.27 31.80
CA GLU A 444 -36.94 -28.45 32.41
C GLU A 444 -35.44 -28.30 32.62
N GLN A 445 -34.73 -27.69 31.65
CA GLN A 445 -33.29 -27.43 31.78
C GLN A 445 -32.99 -26.51 32.97
N LEU A 446 -33.81 -25.47 33.17
CA LEU A 446 -33.66 -24.58 34.31
C LEU A 446 -33.97 -25.30 35.63
N LYS A 447 -35.06 -26.05 35.72
CA LYS A 447 -35.42 -26.83 36.92
C LYS A 447 -34.31 -27.83 37.30
N GLU A 448 -33.73 -28.53 36.32
CA GLU A 448 -32.61 -29.45 36.54
C GLU A 448 -31.36 -28.71 37.05
N ALA A 449 -31.05 -27.54 36.48
CA ALA A 449 -29.92 -26.74 36.91
C ALA A 449 -30.09 -26.22 38.35
N LEU A 450 -31.29 -25.79 38.74
CA LEU A 450 -31.57 -25.34 40.10
C LEU A 450 -31.56 -26.49 41.13
N GLY A 451 -31.79 -27.73 40.70
CA GLY A 451 -31.86 -28.89 41.58
C GLY A 451 -30.51 -29.43 42.08
N SER A 452 -29.38 -29.06 41.45
CA SER A 452 -28.06 -29.56 41.84
C SER A 452 -26.92 -28.64 41.42
N ASN A 453 -25.94 -28.44 42.31
CA ASN A 453 -24.71 -27.68 42.01
C ASN A 453 -23.98 -28.22 40.76
N GLN A 454 -23.98 -29.53 40.53
CA GLN A 454 -23.34 -30.12 39.35
C GLN A 454 -24.09 -29.81 38.05
N ALA A 455 -25.42 -29.86 38.08
CA ALA A 455 -26.26 -29.54 36.93
C ALA A 455 -26.16 -28.04 36.60
N PHE A 456 -26.20 -27.18 37.61
CA PHE A 456 -25.94 -25.76 37.51
C PHE A 456 -24.59 -25.47 36.84
N GLN A 457 -23.51 -26.03 37.39
CA GLN A 457 -22.16 -25.83 36.89
C GLN A 457 -22.04 -26.24 35.42
N LYS A 458 -22.58 -27.41 35.05
CA LYS A 458 -22.55 -27.91 33.69
C LYS A 458 -23.27 -26.96 32.72
N LEU A 459 -24.49 -26.53 33.07
CA LEU A 459 -25.28 -25.65 32.21
C LEU A 459 -24.62 -24.27 32.09
N TYR A 460 -24.12 -23.70 33.18
CA TYR A 460 -23.43 -22.40 33.15
C TYR A 460 -22.20 -22.40 32.22
N LEU A 461 -21.37 -23.45 32.31
CA LEU A 461 -20.20 -23.61 31.45
C LEU A 461 -20.60 -23.75 29.97
N GLU A 462 -21.61 -24.56 29.67
CA GLU A 462 -22.12 -24.74 28.31
C GLU A 462 -22.63 -23.42 27.71
N LEU A 463 -23.44 -22.66 28.45
CA LEU A 463 -23.94 -21.35 28.01
C LEU A 463 -22.83 -20.33 27.79
N ALA A 464 -21.82 -20.30 28.67
CA ALA A 464 -20.67 -19.40 28.54
C ALA A 464 -19.83 -19.75 27.29
N GLU A 465 -19.58 -21.03 27.02
CA GLU A 465 -18.86 -21.48 25.82
C GLU A 465 -19.63 -21.16 24.53
N LEU A 466 -20.95 -21.37 24.52
CA LEU A 466 -21.83 -21.00 23.40
C LEU A 466 -21.85 -19.48 23.18
N ALA A 467 -21.88 -18.68 24.25
CA ALA A 467 -21.80 -17.23 24.15
C ALA A 467 -20.44 -16.78 23.55
N ILE A 468 -19.33 -17.30 24.06
CA ILE A 468 -17.97 -16.97 23.57
C ILE A 468 -17.82 -17.37 22.10
N SER A 469 -18.21 -18.59 21.74
CA SER A 469 -18.09 -19.09 20.36
C SER A 469 -18.94 -18.28 19.39
N THR A 470 -20.18 -17.96 19.77
CA THR A 470 -21.08 -17.12 18.97
C THR A 470 -20.53 -15.70 18.80
N TYR A 471 -20.01 -15.07 19.87
CA TYR A 471 -19.40 -13.75 19.77
C TYR A 471 -18.12 -13.74 18.91
N LYS A 472 -17.31 -14.80 18.98
CA LYS A 472 -16.15 -14.97 18.09
C LYS A 472 -16.57 -15.12 16.63
N HIS A 473 -17.65 -15.87 16.37
CA HIS A 473 -18.21 -16.07 15.02
C HIS A 473 -18.69 -14.75 14.39
N VAL A 474 -19.34 -13.89 15.18
CA VAL A 474 -19.80 -12.54 14.77
C VAL A 474 -18.68 -11.49 14.81
N ALA A 475 -17.43 -11.89 15.05
CA ALA A 475 -16.26 -11.00 15.16
C ALA A 475 -16.38 -9.90 16.24
N ARG A 476 -17.14 -10.14 17.32
CA ARG A 476 -17.26 -9.26 18.50
C ARG A 476 -16.34 -9.74 19.62
N LEU A 477 -15.03 -9.69 19.39
CA LEU A 477 -14.01 -10.26 20.28
C LEU A 477 -14.04 -9.70 21.71
N ARG A 478 -14.17 -8.38 21.89
CA ARG A 478 -14.27 -7.75 23.21
C ARG A 478 -15.38 -8.35 24.08
N SER A 479 -16.57 -8.55 23.52
CA SER A 479 -17.68 -9.18 24.26
C SER A 479 -17.34 -10.63 24.61
N ALA A 480 -16.72 -11.37 23.69
CA ALA A 480 -16.24 -12.73 23.97
C ALA A 480 -15.17 -12.76 25.09
N ARG A 481 -14.30 -11.74 25.18
CA ARG A 481 -13.31 -11.63 26.27
C ARG A 481 -13.92 -11.28 27.61
N LEU A 482 -14.97 -10.47 27.63
CA LEU A 482 -15.73 -10.17 28.85
C LEU A 482 -16.45 -11.42 29.36
N VAL A 483 -17.08 -12.22 28.49
CA VAL A 483 -17.61 -13.53 28.92
C VAL A 483 -16.48 -14.45 29.40
N GLY A 484 -15.31 -14.38 28.75
CA GLY A 484 -14.10 -15.07 29.19
C GLY A 484 -13.60 -14.64 30.58
N LEU A 485 -13.74 -13.36 30.96
CA LEU A 485 -13.43 -12.85 32.29
C LEU A 485 -14.30 -13.53 33.35
N ASP A 486 -15.62 -13.56 33.12
CA ASP A 486 -16.57 -14.21 34.03
C ASP A 486 -16.25 -15.70 34.19
N LEU A 487 -15.92 -16.37 33.08
CA LEU A 487 -15.57 -17.78 33.07
C LEU A 487 -14.21 -18.04 33.76
N GLY A 488 -13.23 -17.17 33.57
CA GLY A 488 -11.95 -17.21 34.28
C GLY A 488 -12.14 -17.09 35.80
N ASN A 489 -12.94 -16.11 36.23
CA ASN A 489 -13.31 -15.93 37.63
C ASN A 489 -14.06 -17.15 38.20
N PHE A 490 -14.95 -17.76 37.41
CA PHE A 490 -15.66 -18.97 37.79
C PHE A 490 -14.72 -20.18 37.96
N TYR A 491 -13.75 -20.37 37.06
CA TYR A 491 -12.72 -21.41 37.21
C TYR A 491 -11.78 -21.15 38.39
N CYS A 492 -11.47 -19.89 38.71
CA CYS A 492 -10.74 -19.55 39.93
C CYS A 492 -11.52 -19.95 41.20
N ALA A 493 -12.85 -19.75 41.21
CA ALA A 493 -13.71 -20.18 42.30
C ALA A 493 -13.83 -21.72 42.41
N LEU A 494 -13.78 -22.44 41.28
CA LEU A 494 -13.67 -23.91 41.24
C LEU A 494 -12.29 -24.45 41.66
N ASN A 495 -11.32 -23.57 41.97
CA ASN A 495 -9.93 -23.92 42.25
C ASN A 495 -9.21 -24.62 41.07
N GLU A 496 -9.59 -24.29 39.84
CA GLU A 496 -8.97 -24.75 38.59
C GLU A 496 -8.23 -23.62 37.85
N PRO A 497 -7.13 -23.06 38.41
CA PRO A 497 -6.45 -21.88 37.85
C PRO A 497 -5.88 -22.11 36.45
N HIS A 498 -5.54 -23.35 36.09
CA HIS A 498 -4.99 -23.70 34.77
C HIS A 498 -5.95 -23.38 33.61
N LYS A 499 -7.27 -23.51 33.81
CA LYS A 499 -8.29 -23.13 32.80
C LYS A 499 -8.50 -21.62 32.74
N ALA A 500 -8.40 -20.93 33.88
CA ALA A 500 -8.60 -19.48 33.97
C ALA A 500 -7.50 -18.66 33.28
N VAL A 501 -6.24 -19.09 33.37
CA VAL A 501 -5.08 -18.39 32.77
C VAL A 501 -5.27 -18.11 31.28
N GLY A 502 -5.82 -19.06 30.52
CA GLY A 502 -6.09 -18.88 29.10
C GLY A 502 -7.03 -17.70 28.80
N PHE A 503 -8.07 -17.51 29.62
CA PHE A 503 -9.02 -16.41 29.46
C PHE A 503 -8.42 -15.06 29.87
N PHE A 504 -7.73 -15.00 31.00
CA PHE A 504 -7.13 -13.75 31.49
C PHE A 504 -5.96 -13.27 30.61
N THR A 505 -5.11 -14.18 30.12
CA THR A 505 -4.00 -13.80 29.20
C THR A 505 -4.52 -13.22 27.88
N ASP A 506 -5.58 -13.82 27.34
CA ASP A 506 -6.23 -13.35 26.13
C ASP A 506 -6.95 -12.01 26.34
N LEU A 507 -7.59 -11.80 27.49
CA LEU A 507 -8.19 -10.52 27.87
C LEU A 507 -7.10 -9.45 28.04
N LEU A 508 -6.02 -9.76 28.76
CA LEU A 508 -4.90 -8.85 29.01
C LEU A 508 -4.29 -8.34 27.70
N ARG A 509 -4.11 -9.22 26.71
CA ARG A 509 -3.60 -8.84 25.38
C ARG A 509 -4.49 -7.80 24.70
N GLU A 510 -5.81 -7.97 24.79
CA GLU A 510 -6.79 -7.06 24.19
C GLU A 510 -6.87 -5.72 24.95
N LEU A 511 -6.87 -5.77 26.29
CA LEU A 511 -6.84 -4.57 27.13
C LEU A 511 -5.58 -3.74 26.93
N LYS A 512 -4.41 -4.38 26.80
CA LYS A 512 -3.15 -3.70 26.46
C LYS A 512 -3.18 -3.08 25.07
N ALA A 513 -3.70 -3.80 24.07
CA ALA A 513 -3.84 -3.28 22.71
C ALA A 513 -4.80 -2.07 22.61
N GLU A 514 -5.83 -2.03 23.46
CA GLU A 514 -6.78 -0.91 23.56
C GLU A 514 -6.37 0.19 24.55
N ASN A 515 -5.24 0.06 25.26
CA ASN A 515 -4.74 0.98 26.28
C ASN A 515 -5.66 1.16 27.52
N TRP A 516 -6.36 0.10 27.96
CA TRP A 516 -7.12 0.12 29.21
C TRP A 516 -6.24 -0.26 30.41
N HIS A 517 -5.38 0.67 30.84
CA HIS A 517 -4.36 0.39 31.86
C HIS A 517 -4.91 -0.07 33.21
N THR A 518 -5.98 0.56 33.72
CA THR A 518 -6.61 0.17 35.00
C THR A 518 -7.13 -1.26 34.98
N LEU A 519 -7.88 -1.65 33.94
CA LEU A 519 -8.39 -3.01 33.81
C LEU A 519 -7.26 -4.02 33.59
N SER A 520 -6.24 -3.66 32.81
CA SER A 520 -5.04 -4.48 32.62
C SER A 520 -4.33 -4.75 33.96
N SER A 521 -4.23 -3.75 34.84
CA SER A 521 -3.62 -3.92 36.16
C SER A 521 -4.41 -4.88 37.06
N GLN A 522 -5.75 -4.83 37.02
CA GLN A 522 -6.62 -5.75 37.75
C GLN A 522 -6.47 -7.19 37.24
N THR A 523 -6.51 -7.40 35.91
CA THR A 523 -6.32 -8.73 35.32
C THR A 523 -4.91 -9.29 35.60
N LEU A 524 -3.88 -8.45 35.69
CA LEU A 524 -2.53 -8.88 36.10
C LEU A 524 -2.51 -9.40 37.53
N LEU A 525 -3.24 -8.78 38.47
CA LEU A 525 -3.35 -9.26 39.85
C LEU A 525 -4.05 -10.63 39.92
N GLU A 526 -5.11 -10.82 39.13
CA GLU A 526 -5.80 -12.11 38.99
C GLU A 526 -4.88 -13.20 38.41
N LEU A 527 -4.10 -12.86 37.37
CA LEU A 527 -3.10 -13.75 36.78
C LEU A 527 -1.98 -14.12 37.76
N ALA A 528 -1.46 -13.15 38.52
CA ALA A 528 -0.44 -13.41 39.53
C ALA A 528 -0.94 -14.39 40.59
N ASN A 529 -2.20 -14.26 41.02
CA ASN A 529 -2.83 -15.21 41.92
C ASN A 529 -2.97 -16.61 41.31
N CYS A 530 -3.32 -16.70 40.02
CA CYS A 530 -3.39 -17.98 39.31
C CYS A 530 -2.04 -18.67 39.21
N TYR A 531 -1.00 -17.96 38.77
CA TYR A 531 0.35 -18.51 38.63
C TYR A 531 0.94 -18.94 39.97
N ARG A 532 0.69 -18.17 41.04
CA ARG A 532 1.08 -18.54 42.40
C ARG A 532 0.43 -19.85 42.84
N LYS A 533 -0.87 -20.06 42.57
CA LYS A 533 -1.58 -21.31 42.88
C LYS A 533 -1.10 -22.50 42.02
N MET A 534 -0.70 -22.25 40.78
CA MET A 534 -0.20 -23.28 39.87
C MET A 534 1.26 -23.70 40.14
N GLY A 535 2.03 -22.89 40.89
CA GLY A 535 3.46 -23.11 41.08
C GLY A 535 4.32 -22.76 39.87
N ASP A 536 3.77 -22.05 38.86
CA ASP A 536 4.53 -21.59 37.70
C ASP A 536 5.39 -20.38 38.07
N SER A 537 6.62 -20.66 38.50
CA SER A 537 7.56 -19.66 38.99
C SER A 537 8.00 -18.67 37.91
N LEU A 538 8.11 -19.11 36.64
CA LEU A 538 8.53 -18.26 35.54
C LEU A 538 7.44 -17.25 35.20
N ALA A 539 6.21 -17.70 34.94
CA ALA A 539 5.11 -16.81 34.60
C ALA A 539 4.71 -15.90 35.77
N TYR A 540 4.79 -16.39 37.02
CA TYR A 540 4.61 -15.57 38.21
C TYR A 540 5.63 -14.43 38.28
N THR A 541 6.92 -14.71 38.05
CA THR A 541 7.97 -13.68 38.06
C THR A 541 7.73 -12.59 37.02
N LYS A 542 7.38 -12.98 35.78
CA LYS A 542 7.06 -12.02 34.72
C LYS A 542 5.87 -11.13 35.07
N THR A 543 4.83 -11.73 35.65
CA THR A 543 3.62 -11.01 36.05
C THR A 543 3.91 -10.04 37.20
N CYS A 544 4.68 -10.45 38.22
CA CYS A 544 5.08 -9.59 39.32
C CYS A 544 5.91 -8.39 38.84
N SER A 545 6.83 -8.64 37.91
CA SER A 545 7.61 -7.61 37.21
C SER A 545 6.69 -6.56 36.57
N SER A 546 5.73 -7.01 35.75
CA SER A 546 4.78 -6.10 35.08
C SER A 546 3.89 -5.34 36.07
N ILE A 547 3.40 -5.98 37.14
CA ILE A 547 2.58 -5.33 38.18
C ILE A 547 3.35 -4.19 38.85
N SER A 548 4.64 -4.41 39.17
CA SER A 548 5.45 -3.39 39.83
C SER A 548 5.64 -2.11 39.00
N CYS A 549 5.58 -2.26 37.67
CA CYS A 549 5.71 -1.17 36.69
C CYS A 549 4.38 -0.48 36.33
N CYS A 550 3.22 -0.99 36.79
CA CYS A 550 1.92 -0.35 36.56
C CYS A 550 1.78 0.93 37.40
N ALA A 551 1.71 2.09 36.75
CA ALA A 551 1.58 3.38 37.44
C ALA A 551 0.20 3.61 38.07
N GLU A 552 -0.82 2.87 37.63
CA GLU A 552 -2.21 2.99 38.08
C GLU A 552 -2.45 2.35 39.46
N LEU A 553 -1.55 1.47 39.90
CA LEU A 553 -1.64 0.80 41.18
C LEU A 553 -0.98 1.63 42.29
N GLU A 554 -1.49 1.47 43.52
CA GLU A 554 -0.89 2.10 44.70
C GLU A 554 0.57 1.68 44.89
N THR A 555 1.40 2.62 45.35
CA THR A 555 2.84 2.39 45.57
C THR A 555 3.12 1.22 46.49
N LEU A 556 2.28 0.97 47.50
CA LEU A 556 2.40 -0.17 48.41
C LEU A 556 2.26 -1.51 47.67
N VAL A 557 1.26 -1.64 46.80
CA VAL A 557 1.04 -2.85 45.99
C VAL A 557 2.20 -3.05 45.03
N ARG A 558 2.64 -1.99 44.35
CA ARG A 558 3.80 -2.04 43.44
C ARG A 558 5.09 -2.48 44.14
N THR A 559 5.33 -1.96 45.35
CA THR A 559 6.52 -2.30 46.14
C THR A 559 6.46 -3.74 46.64
N PHE A 560 5.29 -4.22 47.06
CA PHE A 560 5.10 -5.61 47.44
C PHE A 560 5.42 -6.57 46.29
N TYR A 561 4.85 -6.34 45.10
CA TYR A 561 5.12 -7.20 43.94
C TYR A 561 6.54 -7.04 43.38
N PHE A 562 7.18 -5.89 43.59
CA PHE A 562 8.60 -5.71 43.29
C PHE A 562 9.49 -6.58 44.19
N ASP A 563 9.21 -6.62 45.49
CA ASP A 563 9.96 -7.48 46.43
C ASP A 563 9.71 -8.97 46.12
N GLU A 564 8.49 -9.36 45.76
CA GLU A 564 8.17 -10.72 45.30
C GLU A 564 8.88 -11.07 43.99
N PHE A 565 8.96 -10.14 43.05
CA PHE A 565 9.73 -10.29 41.81
C PHE A 565 11.21 -10.55 42.11
N LEU A 566 11.85 -9.74 42.98
CA LEU A 566 13.25 -9.93 43.35
C LEU A 566 13.51 -11.25 44.08
N LYS A 567 12.58 -11.70 44.94
CA LYS A 567 12.68 -13.01 45.59
C LYS A 567 12.57 -14.13 44.55
N SER A 568 11.57 -14.09 43.68
CA SER A 568 11.32 -15.13 42.69
C SER A 568 12.42 -15.22 41.63
N LEU A 569 13.02 -14.08 41.26
CA LEU A 569 14.17 -14.01 40.35
C LEU A 569 15.42 -14.70 40.93
N LYS A 570 15.65 -14.59 42.26
CA LYS A 570 16.71 -15.37 42.94
C LYS A 570 16.43 -16.87 42.89
N THR A 571 15.19 -17.28 43.12
CA THR A 571 14.77 -18.69 43.08
C THR A 571 14.90 -19.27 41.66
N LEU A 572 14.50 -18.52 40.63
CA LEU A 572 14.60 -18.90 39.22
C LEU A 572 16.05 -19.20 38.80
N LYS A 573 17.01 -18.39 39.25
CA LYS A 573 18.44 -18.62 38.98
C LYS A 573 18.90 -20.00 39.47
N THR A 574 18.37 -20.48 40.60
CA THR A 574 18.65 -21.82 41.15
C THR A 574 17.87 -22.93 40.43
N THR A 575 16.70 -22.64 39.87
CA THR A 575 15.87 -23.66 39.19
C THR A 575 16.29 -23.89 37.73
N LEU A 576 16.60 -22.82 36.99
CA LEU A 576 17.04 -22.90 35.59
C LEU A 576 18.43 -23.53 35.44
N SER A 577 19.30 -23.38 36.44
CA SER A 577 20.61 -24.07 36.48
C SER A 577 20.49 -25.59 36.67
N ALA A 578 19.31 -26.11 37.06
CA ALA A 578 19.04 -27.54 37.18
C ALA A 578 18.34 -28.15 35.94
N GLN A 579 17.75 -27.35 35.04
CA GLN A 579 17.05 -27.82 33.83
C GLN A 579 17.27 -26.86 32.64
N PRO A 580 18.24 -27.13 31.74
CA PRO A 580 18.61 -26.24 30.63
C PRO A 580 17.65 -26.22 29.43
N SER A 581 16.54 -26.96 29.44
CA SER A 581 15.70 -27.18 28.26
C SER A 581 14.66 -26.07 27.97
N ILE A 582 14.64 -24.95 28.71
CA ILE A 582 13.62 -23.88 28.61
C ILE A 582 14.23 -22.53 28.21
N GLU A 583 15.22 -22.50 27.32
CA GLU A 583 15.89 -21.24 26.92
C GLU A 583 15.00 -20.31 26.08
N ASN A 584 14.02 -20.83 25.34
CA ASN A 584 13.19 -20.03 24.44
C ASN A 584 12.01 -19.29 25.11
N ALA A 585 11.77 -19.47 26.41
CA ALA A 585 10.59 -18.93 27.09
C ALA A 585 10.89 -17.79 28.08
N ASN A 586 12.12 -17.26 28.16
CA ASN A 586 12.53 -16.29 29.21
C ASN A 586 12.35 -14.82 28.83
N TYR A 587 11.74 -14.54 27.68
CA TYR A 587 11.56 -13.16 27.19
C TYR A 587 10.35 -12.46 27.82
N CYS A 588 10.50 -11.17 28.08
CA CYS A 588 9.44 -10.24 28.50
C CYS A 588 9.36 -9.07 27.52
N VAL A 589 8.17 -8.49 27.36
CA VAL A 589 7.97 -7.26 26.59
C VAL A 589 8.61 -6.10 27.35
N LEU A 590 9.52 -5.36 26.68
CA LEU A 590 10.29 -4.29 27.31
C LEU A 590 9.43 -3.08 27.66
N GLU A 591 8.46 -2.74 26.81
CA GLU A 591 7.62 -1.54 26.87
C GLU A 591 6.75 -1.46 28.13
N ASP A 592 6.44 -2.62 28.72
CA ASP A 592 5.73 -2.71 30.01
C ASP A 592 6.59 -2.30 31.21
N HIS A 593 7.92 -2.26 31.05
CA HIS A 593 8.88 -2.09 32.14
C HIS A 593 9.80 -0.86 31.97
N PHE A 594 10.21 -0.59 30.72
CA PHE A 594 11.11 0.48 30.35
C PHE A 594 10.54 1.25 29.15
N ARG A 595 10.67 2.58 29.18
CA ARG A 595 10.32 3.43 28.04
C ARG A 595 11.56 4.07 27.45
N VAL A 596 11.80 3.81 26.17
CA VAL A 596 12.90 4.44 25.43
C VAL A 596 12.44 5.83 25.00
N LEU A 597 13.12 6.87 25.49
CA LEU A 597 12.78 8.26 25.20
C LEU A 597 13.59 8.82 24.03
N ASP A 598 14.87 8.44 23.94
CA ASP A 598 15.80 9.01 22.97
C ASP A 598 17.00 8.07 22.72
N ILE A 599 17.53 8.09 21.49
CA ILE A 599 18.71 7.34 21.06
C ILE A 599 19.52 8.25 20.13
N GLU A 600 20.73 8.61 20.56
CA GLU A 600 21.62 9.51 19.83
C GLU A 600 23.00 8.88 19.63
N VAL A 601 23.59 9.06 18.44
CA VAL A 601 24.96 8.61 18.13
C VAL A 601 25.91 9.77 18.36
N VAL A 602 26.86 9.61 19.28
CA VAL A 602 27.73 10.70 19.77
C VAL A 602 28.95 10.93 18.86
N ASN A 603 29.35 9.94 18.06
CA ASN A 603 30.50 10.08 17.15
C ASN A 603 30.32 11.19 16.10
N GLN A 604 31.42 11.83 15.71
CA GLN A 604 31.46 12.70 14.53
C GLN A 604 31.29 11.85 13.26
N LYS A 605 30.39 12.25 12.37
CA LYS A 605 30.10 11.51 11.13
C LYS A 605 31.10 11.88 10.02
N PRO A 606 31.59 10.92 9.21
CA PRO A 606 31.35 9.46 9.29
C PRO A 606 32.24 8.76 10.33
N ILE A 607 31.76 7.62 10.89
CA ILE A 607 32.53 6.79 11.82
C ILE A 607 33.59 6.02 11.01
N ILE A 608 34.84 6.00 11.48
CA ILE A 608 35.94 5.30 10.81
C ILE A 608 35.86 3.81 11.18
N GLN A 609 36.13 2.92 10.22
CA GLN A 609 36.25 1.48 10.50
C GLN A 609 37.29 1.23 11.60
N ASP A 610 36.97 0.29 12.49
CA ASP A 610 37.71 -0.08 13.69
C ASP A 610 37.69 0.91 14.87
N ASP A 611 37.05 2.07 14.72
CA ASP A 611 36.77 2.98 15.84
C ASP A 611 35.56 2.50 16.68
N TYR A 612 35.35 3.11 17.85
CA TYR A 612 34.21 2.80 18.72
C TYR A 612 32.96 3.58 18.33
N ILE A 613 31.85 2.88 18.11
CA ILE A 613 30.50 3.43 18.05
C ILE A 613 30.06 3.76 19.47
N LEU A 614 29.77 5.03 19.75
CA LEU A 614 29.29 5.56 21.02
C LEU A 614 27.85 6.02 20.84
N VAL A 615 26.93 5.40 21.58
CA VAL A 615 25.49 5.69 21.52
C VAL A 615 25.02 6.08 22.91
N GLN A 616 24.36 7.23 23.01
CA GLN A 616 23.73 7.68 24.23
C GLN A 616 22.23 7.40 24.15
N MET A 617 21.71 6.68 25.13
CA MET A 617 20.31 6.25 25.20
C MET A 617 19.65 6.80 26.47
N LYS A 618 18.49 7.45 26.32
CA LYS A 618 17.64 7.87 27.46
C LYS A 618 16.53 6.84 27.66
N VAL A 619 16.55 6.16 28.81
CA VAL A 619 15.55 5.14 29.17
C VAL A 619 14.90 5.49 30.50
N GLU A 620 13.58 5.55 30.52
CA GLU A 620 12.78 5.67 31.74
C GLU A 620 12.49 4.28 32.32
N SER A 621 12.86 4.05 33.58
CA SER A 621 12.50 2.86 34.34
C SER A 621 11.20 3.09 35.11
N LEU A 622 10.23 2.21 34.92
CA LEU A 622 8.93 2.26 35.61
C LEU A 622 8.91 1.53 36.96
N TYR A 623 10.03 0.91 37.35
CA TYR A 623 10.15 0.25 38.64
C TYR A 623 10.10 1.25 39.81
N PRO A 624 9.53 0.86 40.96
CA PRO A 624 9.43 1.74 42.13
C PRO A 624 10.78 1.98 42.83
N ARG A 625 11.78 1.10 42.59
CA ARG A 625 13.12 1.14 43.21
C ARG A 625 14.18 0.78 42.17
N GLY A 626 15.43 1.18 42.44
CA GLY A 626 16.55 0.93 41.53
C GLY A 626 16.84 -0.56 41.32
N ILE A 627 17.21 -0.91 40.09
CA ILE A 627 17.50 -2.28 39.64
C ILE A 627 18.76 -2.32 38.80
N VAL A 628 19.55 -3.39 38.90
CA VAL A 628 20.77 -3.56 38.12
C VAL A 628 20.46 -4.36 36.85
N ALA A 629 20.72 -3.77 35.69
CA ALA A 629 20.73 -4.45 34.40
C ALA A 629 22.13 -5.02 34.15
N GLU A 630 22.24 -6.34 33.97
CA GLU A 630 23.52 -7.02 33.75
C GLU A 630 24.07 -6.68 32.37
N ASN A 631 23.23 -6.66 31.34
CA ASN A 631 23.59 -6.26 29.99
C ASN A 631 22.44 -5.49 29.33
N ILE A 632 22.78 -4.40 28.65
CA ILE A 632 21.85 -3.62 27.81
C ILE A 632 22.44 -3.64 26.40
N LYS A 633 21.76 -4.31 25.46
CA LYS A 633 22.18 -4.45 24.06
C LYS A 633 21.20 -3.77 23.12
N LEU A 634 21.69 -2.90 22.25
CA LEU A 634 20.90 -2.31 21.17
C LEU A 634 21.41 -2.81 19.82
N CYS A 635 20.60 -3.61 19.13
CA CYS A 635 20.92 -4.21 17.84
C CYS A 635 20.82 -3.18 16.70
N TYR A 636 21.74 -3.29 15.73
CA TYR A 636 21.72 -2.53 14.48
C TYR A 636 21.96 -3.42 13.25
N GLU A 637 21.30 -3.09 12.14
CA GLU A 637 21.36 -3.84 10.88
C GLU A 637 21.79 -2.95 9.71
N LEU A 638 22.37 -3.58 8.68
CA LEU A 638 22.80 -2.89 7.46
C LEU A 638 21.56 -2.41 6.69
N GLN A 639 21.54 -1.14 6.34
CA GLN A 639 20.46 -0.54 5.57
C GLN A 639 20.56 -0.99 4.10
N ALA A 640 19.59 -1.79 3.63
CA ALA A 640 19.47 -2.12 2.22
C ALA A 640 19.13 -0.85 1.42
N ALA A 641 19.85 -0.59 0.33
CA ALA A 641 19.48 0.46 -0.61
C ALA A 641 18.05 0.22 -1.12
N PRO A 642 17.17 1.25 -1.17
CA PRO A 642 15.88 1.10 -1.80
C PRO A 642 16.11 0.68 -3.26
N LEU A 643 15.46 -0.40 -3.69
CA LEU A 643 15.41 -0.76 -5.11
C LEU A 643 14.79 0.43 -5.86
N GLU A 644 15.61 1.14 -6.64
CA GLU A 644 15.17 2.21 -7.52
C GLU A 644 14.23 1.61 -8.58
N LEU A 645 12.93 1.84 -8.43
CA LEU A 645 11.97 1.73 -9.53
C LEU A 645 12.23 2.91 -10.47
N ALA A 646 12.83 2.58 -11.61
CA ALA A 646 13.04 3.48 -12.72
C ALA A 646 11.71 4.06 -13.25
N MET A 647 11.74 5.39 -13.45
CA MET A 647 10.95 6.19 -14.40
C MET A 647 9.42 6.19 -14.27
N GLU A 648 8.86 7.35 -13.89
CA GLU A 648 8.06 8.15 -14.84
C GLU A 648 7.69 9.55 -14.29
N ASN A 649 7.88 10.54 -15.17
CA ASN A 649 7.15 11.80 -15.34
C ASN A 649 7.28 12.91 -14.29
N VAL A 650 8.14 13.86 -14.67
CA VAL A 650 8.24 15.24 -14.20
C VAL A 650 6.89 15.95 -14.34
N SER A 651 6.40 16.53 -13.25
CA SER A 651 5.50 17.68 -13.27
C SER A 651 6.02 18.71 -12.27
N LEU A 652 6.51 19.82 -12.83
CA LEU A 652 6.99 21.00 -12.13
C LEU A 652 5.78 21.69 -11.46
N ASN A 653 5.76 21.71 -10.13
CA ASN A 653 5.29 22.82 -9.29
C ASN A 653 5.32 22.40 -7.81
N ALA A 654 6.34 22.82 -7.07
CA ALA A 654 6.33 22.79 -5.61
C ALA A 654 7.15 23.96 -5.02
N SER A 655 6.43 24.90 -4.41
CA SER A 655 6.93 25.79 -3.37
C SER A 655 7.46 24.98 -2.16
N PRO A 656 8.38 25.52 -1.34
CA PRO A 656 9.05 24.75 -0.30
C PRO A 656 8.10 24.51 0.88
N SER A 657 7.44 23.35 0.90
CA SER A 657 6.66 22.91 2.06
C SER A 657 7.50 21.98 2.92
N ALA A 658 7.63 22.39 4.19
CA ALA A 658 8.30 21.73 5.29
C ALA A 658 8.18 20.19 5.31
N VAL A 659 9.30 19.58 5.68
CA VAL A 659 9.49 18.16 5.96
C VAL A 659 8.35 17.63 6.84
N LYS A 660 7.47 16.81 6.25
CA LYS A 660 6.46 16.08 7.00
C LYS A 660 7.09 14.85 7.64
N VAL A 661 7.38 14.97 8.93
CA VAL A 661 7.63 13.84 9.84
C VAL A 661 6.43 12.91 9.77
N LYS A 662 6.65 11.66 9.38
CA LYS A 662 5.62 10.62 9.30
C LYS A 662 5.52 9.97 10.69
N GLU A 663 4.85 10.64 11.61
CA GLU A 663 4.52 10.07 12.93
C GLU A 663 3.57 8.88 12.74
N SER A 664 4.00 7.72 13.24
CA SER A 664 3.27 6.43 13.17
C SER A 664 2.15 6.30 14.21
N THR A 665 1.60 7.40 14.72
CA THR A 665 0.31 7.39 15.42
C THR A 665 -0.54 8.55 14.92
N SER A 666 -1.50 8.27 14.01
CA SER A 666 -2.50 9.27 13.62
C SER A 666 -3.40 9.57 14.82
N ARG A 667 -3.00 10.53 15.66
CA ARG A 667 -3.91 11.15 16.63
C ARG A 667 -4.98 11.88 15.82
N LEU A 668 -6.23 11.48 15.99
CA LEU A 668 -7.38 12.15 15.41
C LEU A 668 -7.31 13.63 15.81
N LYS A 669 -7.31 14.55 14.85
CA LYS A 669 -7.36 15.99 15.14
C LYS A 669 -8.77 16.34 15.56
N VAL A 670 -8.99 16.33 16.86
CA VAL A 670 -10.28 16.61 17.47
C VAL A 670 -10.32 18.08 17.90
N SER A 671 -11.32 18.83 17.44
CA SER A 671 -11.56 20.23 17.78
C SER A 671 -12.95 20.40 18.40
N LEU A 672 -13.05 21.27 19.41
CA LEU A 672 -14.30 21.63 20.05
C LEU A 672 -15.00 22.71 19.21
N GLN A 673 -16.20 22.41 18.73
CA GLN A 673 -17.08 23.38 18.07
C GLN A 673 -18.19 23.81 19.03
N LEU A 674 -18.18 25.08 19.40
CA LEU A 674 -19.20 25.70 20.23
C LEU A 674 -20.09 26.55 19.33
N VAL A 675 -21.36 26.16 19.20
CA VAL A 675 -22.36 26.93 18.45
C VAL A 675 -23.08 27.82 19.46
N TYR A 676 -22.99 29.13 19.27
CA TYR A 676 -23.70 30.12 20.08
C TYR A 676 -24.94 30.62 19.32
N LYS A 677 -26.00 30.90 20.06
CA LYS A 677 -27.18 31.61 19.56
C LYS A 677 -26.85 33.08 19.33
N GLN A 678 -27.72 33.79 18.61
CA GLN A 678 -27.58 35.24 18.35
C GLN A 678 -27.55 36.09 19.65
N ASP A 679 -28.08 35.58 20.76
CA ASP A 679 -28.04 36.20 22.09
C ASP A 679 -26.77 35.85 22.88
N ASN A 680 -25.73 35.32 22.23
CA ASN A 680 -24.46 34.91 22.82
C ASN A 680 -24.57 33.78 23.86
N ARG A 681 -25.71 33.09 23.96
CA ARG A 681 -25.86 31.89 24.79
C ARG A 681 -25.44 30.65 24.03
N LEU A 682 -24.75 29.73 24.69
CA LEU A 682 -24.31 28.46 24.10
C LEU A 682 -25.54 27.65 23.66
N HIS A 683 -25.63 27.35 22.36
CA HIS A 683 -26.70 26.53 21.78
C HIS A 683 -26.36 25.04 21.84
N SER A 684 -25.16 24.69 21.41
CA SER A 684 -24.65 23.31 21.43
C SER A 684 -23.13 23.31 21.44
N ALA A 685 -22.57 22.25 22.03
CA ALA A 685 -21.15 21.95 21.99
C ALA A 685 -20.99 20.60 21.28
N ALA A 686 -20.17 20.57 20.23
CA ALA A 686 -19.85 19.38 19.47
C ALA A 686 -18.34 19.20 19.37
N VAL A 687 -17.92 17.99 19.05
CA VAL A 687 -16.52 17.61 18.92
C VAL A 687 -16.31 17.15 17.48
N ALA A 688 -15.59 17.94 16.68
CA ALA A 688 -15.33 17.69 15.27
C ALA A 688 -13.96 17.02 15.09
N CYS A 689 -13.87 16.00 14.23
CA CYS A 689 -12.61 15.34 13.90
C CYS A 689 -12.26 15.62 12.43
N ASP A 690 -11.14 16.31 12.17
CA ASP A 690 -10.69 16.60 10.80
C ASP A 690 -10.09 15.33 10.17
N MET A 691 -10.88 14.65 9.34
CA MET A 691 -10.43 13.50 8.55
C MET A 691 -10.03 13.95 7.13
N PRO A 692 -8.88 13.52 6.58
CA PRO A 692 -8.46 13.89 5.22
C PRO A 692 -9.35 13.31 4.10
N LYS A 693 -10.29 12.39 4.38
CA LYS A 693 -11.15 11.75 3.39
C LYS A 693 -12.54 11.42 3.97
N SER A 694 -13.61 11.97 3.39
CA SER A 694 -15.00 11.89 3.87
C SER A 694 -15.69 10.52 3.74
N LYS A 695 -15.01 9.47 3.26
CA LYS A 695 -15.62 8.16 2.96
C LYS A 695 -15.08 6.96 3.76
N GLN A 696 -14.16 7.15 4.70
CA GLN A 696 -13.76 6.06 5.59
C GLN A 696 -14.53 6.15 6.92
N PRO A 697 -15.46 5.21 7.22
CA PRO A 697 -16.03 5.14 8.55
C PRO A 697 -14.92 4.84 9.56
N VAL A 698 -15.01 5.47 10.73
CA VAL A 698 -14.17 5.13 11.89
C VAL A 698 -14.38 3.65 12.20
N ARG A 699 -13.44 2.79 11.78
CA ARG A 699 -13.46 1.38 12.18
C ARG A 699 -13.16 1.33 13.67
N ARG A 700 -14.04 0.69 14.45
CA ARG A 700 -13.73 0.34 15.85
C ARG A 700 -12.40 -0.41 15.87
N THR A 701 -11.48 -0.02 16.74
CA THR A 701 -10.18 -0.69 16.96
C THR A 701 -10.35 -2.19 17.21
N SER A 702 -11.48 -2.59 17.81
CA SER A 702 -11.88 -3.98 18.03
C SER A 702 -12.13 -4.82 16.76
N SER A 703 -12.20 -4.19 15.57
CA SER A 703 -12.40 -4.86 14.28
C SER A 703 -11.10 -5.06 13.49
N THR A 704 -10.01 -4.43 13.92
CA THR A 704 -8.68 -4.70 13.40
C THR A 704 -8.03 -5.81 14.21
N LYS A 705 -7.85 -6.99 13.59
CA LYS A 705 -6.90 -8.00 14.08
C LYS A 705 -5.49 -7.39 14.03
N ARG A 706 -5.10 -6.55 15.00
CA ARG A 706 -3.67 -6.36 15.28
C ARG A 706 -3.18 -7.71 15.77
N LYS A 707 -2.54 -8.46 14.88
CA LYS A 707 -1.68 -9.55 15.30
C LYS A 707 -0.51 -8.88 16.02
N LEU A 708 -0.57 -8.79 17.35
CA LEU A 708 0.66 -8.73 18.13
C LEU A 708 1.33 -10.09 17.89
N SER A 709 2.26 -10.13 16.94
CA SER A 709 3.16 -11.26 16.80
C SER A 709 4.05 -11.34 18.04
N PRO A 710 4.37 -12.53 18.56
CA PRO A 710 5.37 -12.66 19.61
C PRO A 710 6.64 -11.92 19.20
N SER A 711 7.25 -11.17 20.12
CA SER A 711 8.54 -10.52 19.92
C SER A 711 9.58 -11.58 19.55
N VAL A 712 9.85 -11.75 18.26
CA VAL A 712 10.95 -12.60 17.79
C VAL A 712 12.24 -11.82 18.04
N GLN A 713 13.20 -12.46 18.68
CA GLN A 713 14.52 -11.88 18.90
C GLN A 713 15.16 -11.58 17.53
N ALA A 714 15.58 -10.34 17.33
CA ALA A 714 16.31 -9.92 16.14
C ALA A 714 17.71 -10.56 16.11
N ASP A 715 18.39 -10.47 14.97
CA ASP A 715 19.78 -10.93 14.88
C ASP A 715 20.70 -9.97 15.64
N PHE A 716 21.08 -10.33 16.87
CA PHE A 716 22.06 -9.60 17.69
C PHE A 716 23.51 -9.87 17.26
N THR A 717 23.78 -10.08 15.97
CA THR A 717 25.15 -10.16 15.44
C THR A 717 25.89 -8.82 15.56
N ASN A 718 25.21 -7.69 15.32
CA ASN A 718 25.79 -6.36 15.54
C ASN A 718 24.96 -5.60 16.59
N PHE A 719 25.60 -5.19 17.67
CA PHE A 719 24.94 -4.50 18.78
C PHE A 719 25.91 -3.58 19.51
N VAL A 720 25.38 -2.49 20.07
CA VAL A 720 26.08 -1.67 21.07
C VAL A 720 25.67 -2.12 22.46
N GLN A 721 26.62 -2.23 23.39
CA GLN A 721 26.34 -2.75 24.73
C GLN A 721 26.85 -1.87 25.88
N ALA A 722 26.18 -1.97 27.02
CA ALA A 722 26.66 -1.56 28.34
C ALA A 722 26.40 -2.68 29.35
N GLU A 723 27.31 -2.84 30.30
CA GLU A 723 27.28 -3.92 31.30
C GLU A 723 27.15 -3.34 32.70
N ASN A 724 26.40 -4.04 33.56
CA ASN A 724 26.23 -3.75 35.00
C ASN A 724 25.78 -2.31 35.31
N ILE A 725 24.72 -1.85 34.64
CA ILE A 725 24.16 -0.50 34.84
C ILE A 725 23.08 -0.53 35.92
N ALA A 726 23.24 0.30 36.95
CA ALA A 726 22.21 0.51 37.97
C ALA A 726 21.19 1.55 37.47
N LEU A 727 20.00 1.08 37.08
CA LEU A 727 18.89 1.91 36.63
C LEU A 727 18.09 2.40 37.85
N GLN A 728 17.98 3.70 38.03
CA GLN A 728 17.15 4.34 39.05
C GLN A 728 15.71 4.49 38.55
N PRO A 729 14.71 4.62 39.45
CA PRO A 729 13.34 4.96 39.06
C PRO A 729 13.31 6.27 38.26
N GLY A 730 12.56 6.30 37.16
CA GLY A 730 12.49 7.46 36.26
C GLY A 730 13.56 7.44 35.16
N VAL A 731 13.95 8.63 34.67
CA VAL A 731 14.83 8.76 33.49
C VAL A 731 16.29 8.47 33.83
N ASN A 732 16.90 7.57 33.06
CA ASN A 732 18.31 7.20 33.13
C ASN A 732 19.00 7.50 31.80
N LEU A 733 20.27 7.88 31.88
CA LEU A 733 21.15 8.10 30.73
C LEU A 733 22.16 6.95 30.67
N VAL A 734 22.16 6.19 29.58
CA VAL A 734 23.01 5.01 29.39
C VAL A 734 23.89 5.21 28.17
N GLU A 735 25.19 5.02 28.33
CA GLU A 735 26.16 5.06 27.23
C GLU A 735 26.51 3.64 26.78
N LEU A 736 26.21 3.33 25.52
CA LEU A 736 26.45 2.02 24.89
C LEU A 736 27.64 2.13 23.93
N LYS A 737 28.48 1.08 23.88
CA LYS A 737 29.67 1.04 23.02
C LYS A 737 29.78 -0.25 22.21
N ALA A 738 30.30 -0.16 20.98
CA ALA A 738 30.75 -1.30 20.18
C ALA A 738 31.85 -0.92 19.19
N LYS A 739 32.57 -1.91 18.65
CA LYS A 739 33.61 -1.69 17.64
C LYS A 739 33.01 -1.67 16.22
N ALA A 740 33.33 -0.64 15.43
CA ALA A 740 32.85 -0.43 14.06
C ALA A 740 33.56 -1.32 13.03
N THR A 741 33.23 -2.60 12.95
CA THR A 741 33.99 -3.57 12.13
C THR A 741 33.64 -3.58 10.64
N ARG A 742 32.40 -3.26 10.26
CA ARG A 742 31.89 -3.38 8.88
C ARG A 742 31.46 -2.04 8.30
N VAL A 743 31.92 -1.74 7.09
CA VAL A 743 31.58 -0.53 6.31
C VAL A 743 30.14 -0.60 5.80
N GLY A 744 29.42 0.51 5.87
CA GLY A 744 28.04 0.64 5.38
C GLY A 744 27.19 1.64 6.17
N SER A 745 25.94 1.82 5.72
CA SER A 745 24.92 2.56 6.47
C SER A 745 24.14 1.59 7.37
N TRP A 746 23.96 1.95 8.64
CA TRP A 746 23.38 1.10 9.67
C TRP A 746 22.18 1.77 10.33
N GLN A 747 21.20 0.97 10.74
CA GLN A 747 19.99 1.42 11.44
C GLN A 747 19.72 0.54 12.66
N PHE A 748 19.41 1.16 13.81
CA PHE A 748 19.01 0.42 15.01
C PHE A 748 17.62 -0.21 14.86
N LYS A 749 17.44 -1.40 15.45
CA LYS A 749 16.21 -2.21 15.30
C LYS A 749 15.54 -2.57 16.62
N GLN A 750 16.28 -3.18 17.55
CA GLN A 750 15.71 -3.78 18.75
C GLN A 750 16.62 -3.57 19.96
N LEU A 751 16.02 -3.28 21.12
CA LEU A 751 16.68 -3.17 22.42
C LEU A 751 16.43 -4.45 23.24
N CYS A 752 17.48 -4.95 23.89
CA CYS A 752 17.43 -6.02 24.88
C CYS A 752 18.03 -5.54 26.21
N VAL A 753 17.31 -5.74 27.31
CA VAL A 753 17.82 -5.52 28.68
C VAL A 753 17.78 -6.84 29.41
N SER A 754 18.92 -7.33 29.91
CA SER A 754 19.01 -8.59 30.66
C SER A 754 19.13 -8.34 32.16
N MET A 755 18.35 -9.10 32.93
CA MET A 755 18.32 -9.08 34.40
C MET A 755 18.36 -10.51 34.92
N SER A 756 19.54 -10.98 35.31
CA SER A 756 19.79 -12.37 35.72
C SER A 756 19.37 -13.38 34.65
N SER A 757 18.22 -14.02 34.79
CA SER A 757 17.73 -15.06 33.87
C SER A 757 16.58 -14.59 32.98
N LEU A 758 16.19 -13.32 33.06
CA LEU A 758 15.12 -12.73 32.25
C LEU A 758 15.69 -11.71 31.26
N GLU A 759 15.20 -11.76 30.03
CA GLU A 759 15.53 -10.80 28.97
C GLU A 759 14.29 -10.00 28.58
N PHE A 760 14.40 -8.68 28.58
CA PHE A 760 13.35 -7.76 28.16
C PHE A 760 13.65 -7.30 26.73
N LEU A 761 12.78 -7.65 25.78
CA LEU A 761 12.94 -7.32 24.36
C LEU A 761 11.91 -6.27 23.95
N SER A 762 12.35 -5.24 23.23
CA SER A 762 11.42 -4.30 22.59
C SER A 762 10.73 -4.95 21.38
N GLU A 763 9.44 -4.74 21.18
CA GLU A 763 8.76 -5.16 19.96
C GLU A 763 9.21 -4.31 18.75
N GLN A 764 9.23 -2.98 18.93
CA GLN A 764 9.72 -2.00 17.96
C GLN A 764 10.24 -0.77 18.70
N LEU A 765 11.27 -0.11 18.19
CA LEU A 765 11.69 1.18 18.73
C LEU A 765 10.58 2.23 18.52
N PRO A 766 10.26 3.07 19.53
CA PRO A 766 9.11 3.97 19.50
C PRO A 766 9.20 5.07 18.43
N PHE A 767 10.40 5.35 17.96
CA PHE A 767 10.71 6.28 16.88
C PHE A 767 11.74 5.64 15.94
N THR A 768 11.92 6.20 14.75
CA THR A 768 13.01 5.81 13.85
C THR A 768 14.30 6.50 14.31
N PRO A 769 15.25 5.78 14.94
CA PRO A 769 16.49 6.38 15.39
C PRO A 769 17.36 6.80 14.19
N PRO A 770 18.27 7.77 14.38
CA PRO A 770 19.13 8.25 13.30
C PRO A 770 20.03 7.12 12.77
N SER A 771 20.15 7.01 11.45
CA SER A 771 21.15 6.12 10.84
C SER A 771 22.56 6.69 11.00
N PHE A 772 23.54 5.79 11.01
CA PHE A 772 24.95 6.12 11.05
C PHE A 772 25.71 5.38 9.96
N GLU A 773 26.79 5.99 9.49
CA GLU A 773 27.62 5.46 8.42
C GLU A 773 29.01 5.13 8.96
N ILE A 774 29.47 3.91 8.68
CA ILE A 774 30.85 3.49 8.88
C ILE A 774 31.53 3.54 7.51
N SER A 775 32.59 4.32 7.36
CA SER A 775 33.27 4.56 6.08
C SER A 775 34.77 4.29 6.13
N THR A 776 35.36 3.97 4.97
CA THR A 776 36.80 3.96 4.76
C THR A 776 37.16 4.68 3.45
N LYS A 777 38.07 5.66 3.51
CA LYS A 777 38.62 6.37 2.34
C LYS A 777 40.15 6.21 2.31
N PRO A 778 40.76 5.73 1.22
CA PRO A 778 42.22 5.62 1.14
C PRO A 778 42.88 7.00 1.09
N ALA A 779 44.06 7.13 1.70
CA ALA A 779 44.92 8.31 1.53
C ALA A 779 45.55 8.32 0.13
N SER A 780 45.67 9.49 -0.50
CA SER A 780 46.23 9.64 -1.85
C SER A 780 47.16 10.83 -1.96
N ALA A 781 48.14 10.74 -2.87
CA ALA A 781 49.01 11.84 -3.24
C ALA A 781 49.20 11.87 -4.76
N SER A 782 49.16 13.06 -5.36
CA SER A 782 49.30 13.26 -6.80
C SER A 782 50.09 14.54 -7.12
N LEU A 783 50.78 14.54 -8.26
CA LEU A 783 51.46 15.74 -8.79
C LEU A 783 50.58 16.40 -9.86
N GLU A 784 50.42 17.72 -9.73
CA GLU A 784 49.69 18.57 -10.65
C GLU A 784 50.68 19.52 -11.34
N PHE A 785 50.79 19.43 -12.67
CA PHE A 785 51.70 20.23 -13.49
C PHE A 785 51.10 20.53 -14.86
N LYS A 786 51.56 21.61 -15.50
CA LYS A 786 51.24 21.96 -16.89
C LYS A 786 52.30 21.39 -17.84
N THR A 787 52.12 21.56 -19.15
CA THR A 787 53.14 21.20 -20.15
C THR A 787 54.48 21.85 -19.80
N LEU A 788 55.51 21.03 -19.58
CA LEU A 788 56.81 21.51 -19.15
C LEU A 788 57.74 21.78 -20.33
N ILE A 789 58.56 22.82 -20.22
CA ILE A 789 59.55 23.22 -21.23
C ILE A 789 60.97 22.91 -20.75
N ALA A 790 61.78 22.21 -21.54
CA ALA A 790 63.18 21.94 -21.24
C ALA A 790 64.03 23.22 -21.34
N GLY A 791 64.96 23.41 -20.41
CA GLY A 791 65.85 24.57 -20.35
C GLY A 791 65.39 25.74 -19.48
N ILE A 792 64.20 25.66 -18.86
CA ILE A 792 63.63 26.72 -17.99
C ILE A 792 63.04 26.12 -16.70
N VAL A 793 63.18 26.83 -15.58
CA VAL A 793 62.62 26.46 -14.26
C VAL A 793 61.09 26.66 -14.27
N GLN A 794 60.32 25.66 -13.84
CA GLN A 794 58.85 25.70 -13.82
C GLN A 794 58.23 25.18 -12.51
N PRO A 795 57.10 25.73 -12.05
CA PRO A 795 56.42 25.29 -10.83
C PRO A 795 55.49 24.07 -11.06
N ILE A 796 55.44 23.16 -10.07
CA ILE A 796 54.51 22.01 -10.00
C ILE A 796 53.92 21.90 -8.57
N ASN A 797 52.75 21.29 -8.40
CA ASN A 797 52.11 21.14 -7.07
C ASN A 797 51.97 19.68 -6.66
N LEU A 798 52.29 19.36 -5.41
CA LEU A 798 51.99 18.07 -4.78
C LEU A 798 50.70 18.19 -3.95
N ASN A 799 49.65 17.47 -4.37
CA ASN A 799 48.37 17.41 -3.69
C ASN A 799 48.30 16.15 -2.83
N VAL A 800 48.03 16.29 -1.53
CA VAL A 800 47.96 15.18 -0.56
C VAL A 800 46.59 15.17 0.12
N SER A 801 45.91 14.01 0.12
CA SER A 801 44.61 13.78 0.76
C SER A 801 44.74 12.66 1.78
N GLY A 802 44.39 12.94 3.05
CA GLY A 802 44.65 12.03 4.16
C GLY A 802 43.72 10.83 4.28
N GLY A 803 42.54 10.88 3.65
CA GLY A 803 41.52 9.85 3.79
C GLY A 803 41.26 9.47 5.25
N SER A 804 41.05 8.18 5.52
CA SER A 804 40.88 7.61 6.87
C SER A 804 42.21 7.24 7.55
N PHE A 805 43.37 7.64 7.00
CA PHE A 805 44.68 7.29 7.56
C PHE A 805 45.02 8.19 8.77
N ILE A 806 45.65 7.60 9.78
CA ILE A 806 46.15 8.32 10.96
C ILE A 806 47.65 8.58 10.76
N PHE A 807 48.02 9.84 10.61
CA PHE A 807 49.40 10.25 10.31
C PHE A 807 50.28 10.29 11.57
N PRO A 808 51.45 9.65 11.56
CA PRO A 808 52.50 9.92 12.53
C PRO A 808 52.94 11.40 12.47
N PRO A 809 53.33 12.01 13.61
CA PRO A 809 53.72 13.43 13.67
C PRO A 809 54.96 13.76 12.82
N ASP A 810 55.75 12.76 12.43
CA ASP A 810 56.99 12.85 11.65
C ASP A 810 56.85 12.36 10.20
N ALA A 811 55.63 12.16 9.70
CA ALA A 811 55.38 11.66 8.34
C ALA A 811 56.01 12.56 7.24
N LYS A 812 56.71 11.95 6.26
CA LYS A 812 57.34 12.64 5.12
C LYS A 812 57.06 11.94 3.78
N ILE A 813 56.86 12.70 2.71
CA ILE A 813 56.75 12.19 1.32
C ILE A 813 58.09 12.39 0.62
N THR A 814 58.58 11.37 -0.09
CA THR A 814 59.85 11.44 -0.84
C THR A 814 59.60 11.43 -2.35
N LEU A 815 60.19 12.38 -3.08
CA LEU A 815 60.15 12.48 -4.55
C LEU A 815 61.54 12.19 -5.12
N ARG A 816 61.67 11.20 -6.01
CA ARG A 816 62.94 10.84 -6.67
C ARG A 816 62.85 11.07 -8.18
N CYS A 817 63.72 11.90 -8.73
CA CYS A 817 63.74 12.28 -10.15
C CYS A 817 64.63 11.36 -11.00
N SER A 818 64.26 11.17 -12.27
CA SER A 818 65.08 10.52 -13.30
C SER A 818 66.33 11.33 -13.68
N LYS A 819 67.29 10.72 -14.38
CA LYS A 819 68.53 11.39 -14.83
C LYS A 819 68.21 12.71 -15.59
N ASN A 820 68.97 13.76 -15.28
CA ASN A 820 68.85 15.13 -15.83
C ASN A 820 67.59 15.94 -15.42
N LEU A 821 66.66 15.36 -14.66
CA LEU A 821 65.58 16.10 -14.01
C LEU A 821 65.98 16.46 -12.58
N ARG A 822 65.80 17.71 -12.19
CA ARG A 822 66.06 18.17 -10.82
C ARG A 822 64.83 18.91 -10.25
N ILE A 823 64.58 18.77 -8.95
CA ILE A 823 63.40 19.32 -8.25
C ILE A 823 63.82 20.04 -6.95
N ARG A 824 63.03 21.03 -6.52
CA ARG A 824 63.15 21.67 -5.20
C ARG A 824 61.79 22.12 -4.66
N GLN A 825 61.69 22.39 -3.37
CA GLN A 825 60.50 23.03 -2.79
C GLN A 825 60.49 24.52 -3.14
N ALA A 826 59.34 25.07 -3.53
CA ALA A 826 59.23 26.48 -3.90
C ALA A 826 59.56 27.37 -2.69
N ARG A 827 60.46 28.35 -2.87
CA ARG A 827 60.85 29.31 -1.83
C ARG A 827 59.97 30.55 -1.90
N ASN A 828 59.62 31.13 -0.76
CA ASN A 828 58.83 32.37 -0.70
C ASN A 828 59.60 33.53 -1.35
N THR A 829 58.90 34.33 -2.16
CA THR A 829 59.39 35.40 -3.04
C THR A 829 59.96 36.64 -2.33
N ALA A 830 60.37 36.54 -1.06
CA ALA A 830 60.81 37.67 -0.24
C ALA A 830 62.34 37.90 -0.21
N ASP A 831 63.15 36.93 -0.66
CA ASP A 831 64.61 37.03 -0.64
C ASP A 831 65.19 37.24 -2.04
N GLU A 832 65.34 38.51 -2.46
CA GLU A 832 65.92 38.89 -3.76
C GLU A 832 67.42 38.52 -3.92
N ALA A 833 68.10 38.08 -2.86
CA ALA A 833 69.53 37.76 -2.88
C ALA A 833 69.88 36.32 -3.32
N ALA A 834 68.90 35.46 -3.61
CA ALA A 834 69.12 34.02 -3.82
C ALA A 834 68.76 33.49 -5.23
N TYR A 835 68.61 34.36 -6.23
CA TYR A 835 68.12 33.98 -7.57
C TYR A 835 69.13 33.25 -8.48
N ASN A 836 70.38 33.05 -8.05
CA ASN A 836 71.47 32.64 -8.95
C ASN A 836 72.12 31.29 -8.62
N ASP A 837 71.43 30.35 -7.97
CA ASP A 837 72.04 29.05 -7.67
C ASP A 837 71.23 27.83 -8.11
N ASP A 838 71.55 27.36 -9.32
CA ASP A 838 71.12 26.07 -9.88
C ASP A 838 71.61 24.87 -9.01
N THR A 839 72.46 25.10 -8.00
CA THR A 839 72.94 24.09 -7.03
C THR A 839 71.86 23.63 -6.03
N SER A 840 70.80 24.43 -5.84
CA SER A 840 69.72 24.14 -4.89
C SER A 840 68.70 23.10 -5.38
N PHE A 841 68.83 22.66 -6.63
CA PHE A 841 67.99 21.62 -7.21
C PHE A 841 68.60 20.24 -6.95
N GLU A 842 67.80 19.35 -6.39
CA GLU A 842 68.22 18.01 -6.01
C GLU A 842 67.50 16.95 -6.86
N SER A 843 68.05 15.75 -6.93
CA SER A 843 67.39 14.60 -7.57
C SER A 843 66.46 13.83 -6.60
N LEU A 844 66.51 14.14 -5.31
CA LEU A 844 65.73 13.50 -4.26
C LEU A 844 65.24 14.56 -3.25
N LEU A 845 63.92 14.79 -3.18
CA LEU A 845 63.32 15.78 -2.28
C LEU A 845 62.43 15.11 -1.23
N GLN A 846 62.57 15.50 0.05
CA GLN A 846 61.72 15.04 1.16
C GLN A 846 60.82 16.16 1.69
N VAL A 847 59.51 15.95 1.69
CA VAL A 847 58.49 16.94 2.07
C VAL A 847 57.79 16.50 3.37
N PRO A 848 57.89 17.25 4.49
CA PRO A 848 57.25 16.89 5.76
C PRO A 848 55.74 17.23 5.79
N LEU A 849 54.92 16.33 6.37
CA LEU A 849 53.48 16.47 6.56
C LEU A 849 53.13 16.88 8.00
N VAL A 850 53.49 18.11 8.38
CA VAL A 850 53.31 18.60 9.76
C VAL A 850 51.81 18.70 10.13
N GLN A 851 51.41 18.06 11.24
CA GLN A 851 50.06 18.10 11.82
C GLN A 851 48.91 17.79 10.84
N PHE A 852 49.05 16.76 10.01
CA PHE A 852 48.04 16.39 9.01
C PHE A 852 46.88 15.58 9.63
N LYS A 853 45.65 16.10 9.58
CA LYS A 853 44.46 15.43 10.13
C LYS A 853 43.86 14.41 9.14
N SER A 854 43.16 13.40 9.65
CA SER A 854 42.35 12.52 8.80
C SER A 854 41.30 13.33 8.04
N PHE A 855 41.08 12.98 6.78
CA PHE A 855 40.24 13.68 5.80
C PHE A 855 40.68 15.12 5.45
N GLU A 856 41.87 15.57 5.84
CA GLU A 856 42.46 16.84 5.39
C GLU A 856 43.00 16.72 3.95
N GLU A 857 42.97 17.82 3.19
CA GLU A 857 43.60 17.97 1.87
C GLU A 857 44.57 19.16 1.88
N ARG A 858 45.81 18.97 1.39
CA ARG A 858 46.85 20.01 1.38
C ARG A 858 47.59 20.06 0.03
N LYS A 859 47.84 21.27 -0.47
CA LYS A 859 48.61 21.55 -1.70
C LYS A 859 49.99 22.10 -1.36
N ILE A 860 51.05 21.50 -1.88
CA ILE A 860 52.45 21.87 -1.59
C ILE A 860 53.17 22.29 -2.88
N PRO A 861 53.66 23.53 -3.01
CA PRO A 861 54.30 24.03 -4.23
C PRO A 861 55.77 23.60 -4.35
N LEU A 862 56.17 23.15 -5.54
CA LEU A 862 57.50 22.64 -5.92
C LEU A 862 57.97 23.27 -7.25
N GLU A 863 59.26 23.16 -7.58
CA GLU A 863 59.85 23.67 -8.85
C GLU A 863 60.76 22.61 -9.50
N VAL A 864 60.77 22.53 -10.84
CA VAL A 864 61.54 21.55 -11.64
C VAL A 864 62.36 22.17 -12.77
N LEU A 865 63.48 21.53 -13.14
CA LEU A 865 64.39 21.93 -14.21
C LEU A 865 65.00 20.71 -14.94
N THR A 866 65.11 20.79 -16.27
CA THR A 866 65.84 19.83 -17.14
C THR A 866 66.61 20.59 -18.24
N ASP A 867 67.67 19.99 -18.80
CA ASP A 867 68.53 20.59 -19.82
C ASP A 867 67.95 20.43 -21.26
N MET A 868 68.32 21.33 -22.18
CA MET A 868 67.84 21.26 -23.58
C MET A 868 68.58 20.21 -24.42
N PRO A 869 67.89 19.47 -25.31
CA PRO A 869 68.52 18.47 -26.17
C PRO A 869 69.27 19.06 -27.37
N GLY A 870 70.45 18.54 -27.68
CA GLY A 870 71.31 19.02 -28.77
C GLY A 870 71.12 18.36 -30.14
N ARG A 871 70.15 17.45 -30.33
CA ARG A 871 69.85 16.82 -31.63
C ARG A 871 68.35 16.89 -31.90
N LYS A 872 67.97 16.68 -33.15
CA LYS A 872 66.58 16.48 -33.58
C LYS A 872 66.05 15.14 -33.04
N VAL A 873 65.84 15.08 -31.73
CA VAL A 873 65.23 13.98 -31.00
C VAL A 873 63.72 14.24 -30.93
N SER A 874 62.92 13.19 -30.79
CA SER A 874 61.45 13.16 -30.74
C SER A 874 60.79 14.38 -30.07
N LYS A 875 59.57 14.71 -30.50
CA LYS A 875 58.77 15.87 -30.07
C LYS A 875 58.63 16.06 -28.54
N HIS A 876 58.87 15.03 -27.72
CA HIS A 876 58.75 15.05 -26.26
C HIS A 876 59.95 14.35 -25.60
N HIS A 877 60.40 14.91 -24.46
CA HIS A 877 61.47 14.39 -23.61
C HIS A 877 60.87 13.85 -22.32
N GLU A 878 60.76 12.53 -22.23
CA GLU A 878 60.09 11.85 -21.12
C GLU A 878 61.05 11.67 -19.93
N HIS A 879 60.65 12.20 -18.78
CA HIS A 879 61.29 12.03 -17.48
C HIS A 879 60.32 11.36 -16.52
N HIS A 880 60.79 10.85 -15.38
CA HIS A 880 59.94 10.19 -14.38
C HIS A 880 60.25 10.69 -12.97
N ILE A 881 59.20 10.87 -12.15
CA ILE A 881 59.31 11.19 -10.71
C ILE A 881 58.68 10.05 -9.92
N ALA A 882 59.45 9.34 -9.11
CA ALA A 882 58.95 8.31 -8.20
C ALA A 882 58.52 8.93 -6.86
N LEU A 883 57.23 8.78 -6.53
CA LEU A 883 56.60 9.31 -5.32
C LEU A 883 56.47 8.19 -4.26
N SER A 884 57.17 8.33 -3.14
CA SER A 884 57.11 7.42 -1.99
C SER A 884 56.32 8.07 -0.84
N CYS A 885 55.22 7.44 -0.44
CA CYS A 885 54.28 7.95 0.56
C CYS A 885 54.32 7.12 1.86
N PRO A 886 54.19 7.73 3.05
CA PRO A 886 54.22 7.03 4.35
C PRO A 886 53.20 5.88 4.50
N TRP A 887 52.04 6.00 3.86
CA TRP A 887 50.93 5.04 3.93
C TRP A 887 50.97 3.98 2.84
N SER A 888 51.97 4.01 1.94
CA SER A 888 52.12 3.05 0.85
C SER A 888 53.51 2.40 0.88
N ARG A 889 53.58 1.09 0.65
CA ARG A 889 54.86 0.39 0.45
C ARG A 889 55.34 0.46 -1.01
N THR A 890 54.51 0.93 -1.93
CA THR A 890 54.83 1.03 -3.36
C THR A 890 55.23 2.45 -3.72
N GLU A 891 56.35 2.60 -4.43
CA GLU A 891 56.73 3.86 -5.07
C GLU A 891 55.85 4.05 -6.33
N LEU A 892 55.23 5.22 -6.48
CA LEU A 892 54.39 5.56 -7.63
C LEU A 892 55.22 6.33 -8.68
N PRO A 893 55.56 5.75 -9.84
CA PRO A 893 56.24 6.46 -10.90
C PRO A 893 55.28 7.37 -11.67
N ILE A 894 55.59 8.66 -11.75
CA ILE A 894 54.81 9.67 -12.47
C ILE A 894 55.63 10.10 -13.70
N PRO A 895 55.19 9.80 -14.94
CA PRO A 895 55.85 10.26 -16.15
C PRO A 895 55.62 11.76 -16.36
N VAL A 896 56.66 12.47 -16.81
CA VAL A 896 56.71 13.91 -16.98
C VAL A 896 57.38 14.25 -18.31
N ASP A 897 56.62 14.81 -19.25
CA ASP A 897 57.12 15.17 -20.58
C ASP A 897 57.55 16.63 -20.67
N PHE A 898 58.76 16.84 -21.22
CA PHE A 898 59.30 18.16 -21.52
C PHE A 898 59.34 18.42 -23.03
N GLN A 899 58.95 19.63 -23.44
CA GLN A 899 59.09 20.11 -24.81
C GLN A 899 60.36 20.97 -24.93
N PRO A 900 61.14 20.87 -26.03
CA PRO A 900 62.32 21.71 -26.20
C PRO A 900 61.93 23.18 -26.38
N ALA A 901 62.73 24.10 -25.83
CA ALA A 901 62.47 25.53 -25.93
C ALA A 901 62.85 26.14 -27.29
N MET A 902 63.83 25.54 -27.99
CA MET A 902 64.27 25.91 -29.35
C MET A 902 64.79 24.69 -30.12
N GLU A 903 64.82 24.76 -31.46
CA GLU A 903 65.40 23.72 -32.34
C GLU A 903 66.39 24.31 -33.35
N ALA A 904 67.36 23.50 -33.78
CA ALA A 904 68.36 23.87 -34.78
C ALA A 904 68.34 22.90 -35.97
N THR A 905 68.37 23.43 -37.21
CA THR A 905 68.45 22.63 -38.44
C THR A 905 69.48 23.22 -39.41
N CYS A 906 69.97 22.41 -40.36
CA CYS A 906 71.03 22.83 -41.28
C CYS A 906 70.67 22.50 -42.74
N ARG A 907 70.93 23.41 -43.69
CA ARG A 907 70.67 23.26 -45.14
C ARG A 907 71.90 23.64 -45.97
N LEU A 908 72.11 22.93 -47.08
CA LEU A 908 73.20 23.18 -48.04
C LEU A 908 72.63 23.73 -49.36
N HIS A 909 73.20 24.83 -49.86
CA HIS A 909 72.82 25.48 -51.12
C HIS A 909 73.96 25.48 -52.14
N THR A 910 73.61 25.41 -53.43
CA THR A 910 74.57 25.31 -54.55
C THR A 910 74.31 26.40 -55.60
N CYS A 911 75.37 27.14 -55.98
CA CYS A 911 75.36 28.06 -57.12
C CYS A 911 76.54 27.69 -58.05
N GLY A 912 76.26 27.12 -59.23
CA GLY A 912 77.31 26.54 -60.06
C GLY A 912 78.09 25.48 -59.29
N THR A 913 79.35 25.75 -58.96
CA THR A 913 80.22 24.88 -58.14
C THR A 913 80.35 25.33 -56.67
N GLN A 914 80.00 26.57 -56.30
CA GLN A 914 80.11 27.10 -54.92
C GLN A 914 79.05 26.51 -53.97
N LYS A 915 79.35 26.51 -52.65
CA LYS A 915 78.53 25.88 -51.60
C LYS A 915 78.33 26.78 -50.37
N PHE A 916 77.10 26.87 -49.89
CA PHE A 916 76.71 27.70 -48.75
C PHE A 916 75.93 26.88 -47.71
N LEU A 917 76.36 26.97 -46.44
CA LEU A 917 75.77 26.33 -45.27
C LEU A 917 74.85 27.28 -44.53
N GLN A 918 73.59 26.91 -44.38
CA GLN A 918 72.59 27.69 -43.64
C GLN A 918 72.16 26.94 -42.37
N VAL A 919 72.52 27.46 -41.19
CA VAL A 919 72.03 26.98 -39.89
C VAL A 919 70.80 27.79 -39.49
N ILE A 920 69.68 27.11 -39.25
CA ILE A 920 68.36 27.68 -39.01
C ILE A 920 67.96 27.35 -37.57
N MET A 921 67.95 28.36 -36.70
CA MET A 921 67.44 28.30 -35.35
C MET A 921 65.97 28.71 -35.34
N LYS A 922 65.10 27.90 -34.73
CA LYS A 922 63.67 28.16 -34.63
C LYS A 922 63.25 28.15 -33.17
N GLY A 923 62.61 29.24 -32.74
CA GLY A 923 61.99 29.29 -31.42
C GLY A 923 60.75 28.40 -31.37
N LEU A 924 60.50 27.81 -30.20
CA LEU A 924 59.27 27.07 -29.93
C LEU A 924 58.45 27.86 -28.90
N ASP A 925 58.03 27.25 -27.81
CA ASP A 925 57.07 27.87 -26.89
C ASP A 925 57.68 28.80 -25.82
N ALA A 926 59.00 29.05 -25.87
CA ALA A 926 59.70 29.94 -24.93
C ALA A 926 60.26 31.19 -25.60
N HIS A 927 60.29 32.29 -24.84
CA HIS A 927 61.02 33.52 -25.18
C HIS A 927 62.43 33.47 -24.62
N LEU A 928 63.43 33.42 -25.49
CA LEU A 928 64.83 33.26 -25.14
C LEU A 928 65.68 34.34 -25.82
N LEU A 929 66.74 34.78 -25.15
CA LEU A 929 67.79 35.63 -25.70
C LEU A 929 68.95 34.76 -26.16
N LEU A 930 69.45 34.97 -27.38
CA LEU A 930 70.55 34.23 -27.99
C LEU A 930 71.79 35.11 -28.16
N GLN A 931 72.98 34.56 -27.91
CA GLN A 931 74.23 35.29 -28.13
C GLN A 931 75.39 34.34 -28.48
N HIS A 932 76.41 34.87 -29.18
CA HIS A 932 77.65 34.15 -29.52
C HIS A 932 77.43 32.86 -30.32
N ALA A 933 76.80 32.96 -31.50
CA ALA A 933 76.68 31.83 -32.41
C ALA A 933 78.05 31.50 -33.05
N GLN A 934 78.46 30.24 -33.00
CA GLN A 934 79.71 29.79 -33.60
C GLN A 934 79.52 28.43 -34.26
N VAL A 935 80.19 28.24 -35.40
CA VAL A 935 80.27 26.96 -36.09
C VAL A 935 81.72 26.48 -36.10
N LYS A 936 81.96 25.23 -35.68
CA LYS A 936 83.27 24.58 -35.69
C LYS A 936 83.25 23.36 -36.60
N CYS A 937 84.29 23.16 -37.39
CA CYS A 937 84.47 21.99 -38.24
C CYS A 937 85.87 21.42 -37.98
N ASP A 938 85.93 20.13 -37.64
CA ASP A 938 87.17 19.44 -37.27
C ASP A 938 87.80 18.66 -38.44
N VAL A 939 87.33 18.89 -39.68
CA VAL A 939 87.79 18.18 -40.89
C VAL A 939 88.89 18.98 -41.61
N PRO A 940 90.09 18.40 -41.83
CA PRO A 940 91.19 19.09 -42.53
C PRO A 940 90.87 19.34 -44.01
N GLY A 941 91.27 20.49 -44.55
CA GLY A 941 91.06 20.87 -45.97
C GLY A 941 89.71 21.58 -46.27
N VAL A 942 88.89 21.82 -45.24
CA VAL A 942 87.62 22.57 -45.34
C VAL A 942 87.72 23.86 -44.53
N GLN A 943 87.52 25.00 -45.19
CA GLN A 943 87.39 26.30 -44.52
C GLN A 943 85.93 26.75 -44.51
N LEU A 944 85.47 27.21 -43.35
CA LEU A 944 84.16 27.82 -43.17
C LEU A 944 84.32 29.32 -42.99
N LEU A 945 83.84 30.09 -43.97
CA LEU A 945 83.82 31.54 -43.87
C LEU A 945 82.48 31.97 -43.29
N ASP A 946 82.52 32.70 -42.17
CA ASP A 946 81.33 33.30 -41.58
C ASP A 946 80.85 34.48 -42.43
N LEU A 947 79.62 34.38 -42.96
CA LEU A 947 78.99 35.42 -43.77
C LEU A 947 77.97 36.24 -42.95
N ASN A 948 77.90 36.03 -41.63
CA ASN A 948 76.94 36.71 -40.76
C ASN A 948 77.46 38.09 -40.31
N PRO A 949 76.56 39.08 -40.13
CA PRO A 949 76.94 40.39 -39.57
C PRO A 949 77.36 40.26 -38.10
N GLU A 950 78.30 41.10 -37.63
CA GLU A 950 78.71 41.12 -36.22
C GLU A 950 77.53 41.51 -35.30
N PRO A 951 77.20 40.72 -34.26
CA PRO A 951 76.03 40.98 -33.43
C PRO A 951 76.32 42.06 -32.36
N HIS A 952 75.65 43.22 -32.44
CA HIS A 952 75.75 44.28 -31.42
C HIS A 952 74.84 44.08 -30.19
N GLN A 953 73.79 43.25 -30.28
CA GLN A 953 72.86 42.93 -29.19
C GLN A 953 72.43 41.45 -29.22
N PRO A 954 72.02 40.84 -28.08
CA PRO A 954 71.44 39.50 -28.07
C PRO A 954 70.17 39.41 -28.91
N ILE A 955 70.00 38.30 -29.63
CA ILE A 955 68.87 38.07 -30.53
C ILE A 955 67.75 37.38 -29.75
N GLU A 956 66.58 38.01 -29.63
CA GLU A 956 65.41 37.36 -29.05
C GLU A 956 64.85 36.32 -30.03
N ILE A 957 64.55 35.11 -29.56
CA ILE A 957 63.91 34.03 -30.33
C ILE A 957 62.63 33.56 -29.62
N TYR A 958 61.57 33.35 -30.41
CA TYR A 958 60.24 32.91 -29.99
C TYR A 958 59.55 32.12 -31.12
N LYS A 959 58.37 31.54 -30.86
CA LYS A 959 57.68 30.52 -31.70
C LYS A 959 57.64 30.76 -33.21
N SER A 960 57.52 32.02 -33.63
CA SER A 960 57.37 32.40 -35.04
C SER A 960 58.63 33.04 -35.64
N LEU A 961 59.67 33.27 -34.84
CA LEU A 961 60.92 33.83 -35.32
C LEU A 961 61.90 32.72 -35.67
N THR A 962 62.44 32.79 -36.88
CA THR A 962 63.51 31.92 -37.34
C THR A 962 64.76 32.76 -37.56
N VAL A 963 65.84 32.43 -36.87
CA VAL A 963 67.13 33.10 -37.00
C VAL A 963 68.03 32.21 -37.83
N THR A 964 68.55 32.73 -38.93
CA THR A 964 69.40 31.94 -39.84
C THR A 964 70.81 32.49 -39.89
N PHE A 965 71.78 31.61 -39.77
CA PHE A 965 73.19 31.90 -39.90
C PHE A 965 73.72 31.27 -41.21
N LEU A 966 74.44 32.02 -42.02
CA LEU A 966 74.99 31.59 -43.30
C LEU A 966 76.52 31.53 -43.24
N TYR A 967 77.10 30.47 -43.80
CA TYR A 967 78.55 30.26 -43.88
C TYR A 967 78.90 29.77 -45.29
N GLU A 968 79.97 30.28 -45.91
CA GLU A 968 80.49 29.72 -47.17
C GLU A 968 81.39 28.51 -46.85
N ILE A 969 81.22 27.43 -47.60
CA ILE A 969 82.09 26.26 -47.49
C ILE A 969 83.09 26.30 -48.64
N GLN A 970 84.36 26.46 -48.30
CA GLN A 970 85.46 26.36 -49.24
C GLN A 970 86.17 25.02 -49.01
N VAL A 971 86.07 24.14 -50.01
CA VAL A 971 86.71 22.83 -50.02
C VAL A 971 87.84 22.88 -51.04
N GLU A 972 89.06 22.53 -50.62
CA GLU A 972 90.18 22.42 -51.56
C GLU A 972 89.91 21.32 -52.61
N PRO A 973 90.20 21.55 -53.91
CA PRO A 973 89.96 20.56 -54.94
C PRO A 973 90.80 19.30 -54.71
N LEU A 974 90.12 18.18 -54.47
CA LEU A 974 90.75 16.87 -54.29
C LEU A 974 91.43 16.42 -55.59
N LYS A 975 92.69 15.95 -55.50
CA LYS A 975 93.42 15.33 -56.60
C LYS A 975 92.80 13.94 -56.85
N THR A 976 92.14 13.76 -58.00
CA THR A 976 91.69 12.50 -58.65
C THR A 976 91.44 11.26 -57.77
N GLU A 977 90.19 10.78 -57.80
CA GLU A 977 89.73 9.40 -57.46
C GLU A 977 89.56 8.98 -55.99
N ASP A 978 89.22 9.87 -55.06
CA ASP A 978 88.71 9.48 -53.72
C ASP A 978 87.27 9.97 -53.46
N GLU A 979 86.47 9.16 -52.77
CA GLU A 979 85.13 9.53 -52.29
C GLU A 979 85.18 10.79 -51.40
N LEU A 980 84.23 11.70 -51.57
CA LEU A 980 84.18 12.97 -50.82
C LEU A 980 83.90 12.71 -49.33
N PRO A 981 84.74 13.20 -48.39
CA PRO A 981 84.57 12.94 -46.96
C PRO A 981 83.33 13.63 -46.37
N VAL A 982 82.73 13.01 -45.34
CA VAL A 982 81.64 13.61 -44.56
C VAL A 982 82.18 14.77 -43.72
N VAL A 983 81.65 15.98 -43.93
CA VAL A 983 82.06 17.16 -43.17
C VAL A 983 81.18 17.32 -41.93
N LYS A 984 81.75 17.10 -40.74
CA LYS A 984 81.04 17.23 -39.45
C LYS A 984 81.16 18.64 -38.89
N VAL A 985 80.02 19.25 -38.61
CA VAL A 985 79.91 20.66 -38.25
C VAL A 985 79.18 20.81 -36.91
N HIS A 986 79.83 21.46 -35.93
CA HIS A 986 79.30 21.69 -34.58
C HIS A 986 78.88 23.15 -34.41
N PHE A 987 77.59 23.37 -34.20
CA PHE A 987 77.00 24.68 -33.89
C PHE A 987 76.83 24.85 -32.38
N VAL A 988 77.27 25.99 -31.84
CA VAL A 988 77.14 26.34 -30.41
C VAL A 988 76.60 27.77 -30.27
N ILE A 989 75.68 27.97 -29.33
CA ILE A 989 75.11 29.28 -29.00
C ILE A 989 74.76 29.37 -27.50
N LYS A 990 74.85 30.57 -26.91
CA LYS A 990 74.39 30.81 -25.53
C LYS A 990 72.94 31.30 -25.53
N TYR A 991 72.18 30.90 -24.51
CA TYR A 991 70.78 31.31 -24.33
C TYR A 991 70.44 31.69 -22.89
N ALA A 992 69.50 32.63 -22.71
CA ALA A 992 68.92 32.98 -21.41
C ALA A 992 67.39 33.18 -21.56
N PRO A 993 66.55 32.76 -20.60
CA PRO A 993 65.12 33.06 -20.65
C PRO A 993 64.87 34.55 -20.42
N LEU A 994 63.88 35.12 -21.13
CA LEU A 994 63.54 36.55 -20.99
C LEU A 994 63.14 36.93 -19.54
N SER A 995 62.57 35.98 -18.79
CA SER A 995 62.22 36.16 -17.38
C SER A 995 63.44 36.25 -16.44
N GLN A 996 64.62 35.76 -16.85
CA GLN A 996 65.86 35.77 -16.06
C GLN A 996 67.07 36.06 -16.97
N PRO A 997 67.25 37.32 -17.44
CA PRO A 997 68.27 37.67 -18.43
C PRO A 997 69.73 37.61 -17.91
N ALA A 998 69.91 37.40 -16.60
CA ALA A 998 71.22 37.29 -15.97
C ALA A 998 71.81 35.86 -16.03
N VAL A 999 71.00 34.82 -16.30
CA VAL A 999 71.42 33.42 -16.23
C VAL A 999 71.56 32.83 -17.63
N TRP A 1000 72.81 32.77 -18.12
CA TRP A 1000 73.14 32.25 -19.45
C TRP A 1000 73.50 30.76 -19.41
N ARG A 1001 72.83 29.99 -20.25
CA ARG A 1001 73.04 28.55 -20.49
C ARG A 1001 73.59 28.33 -21.90
N THR A 1002 74.16 27.15 -22.16
CA THR A 1002 74.76 26.82 -23.47
C THR A 1002 73.91 25.80 -24.21
N TYR A 1003 73.67 26.02 -25.50
CA TYR A 1003 73.03 25.08 -26.42
C TYR A 1003 74.02 24.69 -27.53
N GLY A 1004 74.12 23.39 -27.84
CA GLY A 1004 75.03 22.87 -28.86
C GLY A 1004 74.39 21.77 -29.70
N CYS A 1005 74.63 21.79 -31.01
CA CYS A 1005 74.09 20.84 -31.99
C CYS A 1005 75.14 20.46 -33.04
N ALA A 1006 75.14 19.21 -33.51
CA ALA A 1006 76.06 18.70 -34.54
C ALA A 1006 75.31 18.33 -35.83
N PHE A 1007 75.89 18.65 -36.99
CA PHE A 1007 75.36 18.38 -38.34
C PHE A 1007 76.40 17.67 -39.21
N ASP A 1008 75.95 16.72 -40.04
CA ASP A 1008 76.81 15.98 -40.98
C ASP A 1008 76.49 16.41 -42.43
N LEU A 1009 77.50 16.83 -43.20
CA LEU A 1009 77.38 17.25 -44.60
C LEU A 1009 77.95 16.19 -45.55
N VAL A 1010 77.17 15.79 -46.56
CA VAL A 1010 77.50 14.77 -47.56
C VAL A 1010 77.06 15.23 -48.96
N ASP A 1011 77.60 14.60 -50.01
CA ASP A 1011 77.14 14.79 -51.41
C ASP A 1011 77.13 16.26 -51.88
N TYR A 1012 78.16 17.02 -51.53
CA TYR A 1012 78.23 18.45 -51.78
C TYR A 1012 78.86 18.83 -53.12
N THR A 1013 79.08 17.95 -54.11
CA THR A 1013 79.66 18.32 -55.42
C THR A 1013 78.63 18.38 -56.54
N THR A 1014 78.65 19.42 -57.37
CA THR A 1014 77.68 19.61 -58.46
C THR A 1014 77.99 18.68 -59.66
N LEU A 1015 77.13 17.71 -59.95
CA LEU A 1015 77.34 16.70 -61.00
C LEU A 1015 76.65 17.03 -62.33
N PHE A 1016 75.42 17.56 -62.28
CA PHE A 1016 74.59 17.81 -63.47
C PHE A 1016 74.06 19.25 -63.51
N LYS A 1017 73.96 19.79 -64.72
CA LYS A 1017 73.31 21.08 -65.01
C LYS A 1017 72.03 20.86 -65.83
N LEU A 1018 70.94 21.44 -65.35
CA LEU A 1018 69.65 21.44 -66.04
C LEU A 1018 69.36 22.81 -66.67
N GLN A 1019 68.85 22.78 -67.90
CA GLN A 1019 68.41 23.97 -68.64
C GLN A 1019 67.14 23.64 -69.42
N ALA A 1020 66.07 24.40 -69.23
CA ALA A 1020 64.81 24.23 -69.95
C ALA A 1020 64.46 25.47 -70.78
N GLN A 1021 63.90 25.29 -71.97
CA GLN A 1021 63.48 26.34 -72.89
C GLN A 1021 62.10 26.00 -73.49
N LEU A 1022 61.24 27.01 -73.71
CA LEU A 1022 59.88 26.83 -74.21
C LEU A 1022 59.75 27.42 -75.62
N GLU A 1023 59.18 26.66 -76.56
CA GLU A 1023 58.99 26.95 -77.97
C GLU A 1023 57.48 26.90 -78.34
N PRO A 1024 56.77 28.04 -78.38
CA PRO A 1024 55.40 28.12 -78.86
C PRO A 1024 55.33 28.28 -80.40
N ASN A 1025 54.27 27.77 -81.05
CA ASN A 1025 54.10 27.87 -82.52
C ASN A 1025 53.94 29.33 -83.03
N GLU A 1026 53.38 30.24 -82.24
CA GLU A 1026 53.37 31.69 -82.52
C GLU A 1026 53.57 32.51 -81.24
N LEU A 1027 52.65 32.39 -80.28
CA LEU A 1027 52.70 33.04 -78.97
C LEU A 1027 52.20 32.08 -77.89
N CYS A 1028 52.81 32.10 -76.69
CA CYS A 1028 52.38 31.25 -75.56
C CYS A 1028 51.06 31.77 -74.98
N ARG A 1029 49.95 31.11 -75.33
CA ARG A 1029 48.59 31.48 -74.90
C ARG A 1029 48.02 30.48 -73.91
N LEU A 1030 47.14 30.98 -73.05
CA LEU A 1030 46.39 30.20 -72.07
C LEU A 1030 45.70 29.02 -72.76
N ARG A 1031 45.88 27.82 -72.22
CA ARG A 1031 45.30 26.57 -72.75
C ARG A 1031 45.76 26.18 -74.17
N THR A 1032 46.86 26.74 -74.67
CA THR A 1032 47.50 26.28 -75.91
C THR A 1032 48.74 25.45 -75.57
N VAL A 1033 48.85 24.26 -76.17
CA VAL A 1033 50.01 23.38 -75.97
C VAL A 1033 51.24 24.00 -76.65
N CYS A 1034 52.34 24.10 -75.90
CA CYS A 1034 53.64 24.59 -76.31
C CYS A 1034 54.69 23.50 -76.08
N ASN A 1035 55.75 23.48 -76.88
CA ASN A 1035 56.81 22.50 -76.71
C ASN A 1035 57.87 23.03 -75.74
N MET A 1036 58.32 22.23 -74.75
CA MET A 1036 59.37 22.56 -73.81
C MET A 1036 60.56 21.62 -74.01
N ASN A 1037 61.69 22.19 -74.41
CA ASN A 1037 62.96 21.51 -74.60
C ASN A 1037 63.78 21.55 -73.30
N LEU A 1038 63.94 20.39 -72.66
CA LEU A 1038 64.80 20.17 -71.49
C LEU A 1038 66.16 19.61 -71.92
N LYS A 1039 67.23 20.36 -71.66
CA LYS A 1039 68.62 19.94 -71.84
C LYS A 1039 69.26 19.58 -70.51
N ILE A 1040 69.79 18.37 -70.42
CA ILE A 1040 70.55 17.85 -69.28
C ILE A 1040 72.01 17.77 -69.70
N THR A 1041 72.91 18.40 -68.94
CA THR A 1041 74.36 18.44 -69.23
C THR A 1041 75.16 17.86 -68.07
N LYS A 1042 76.13 17.00 -68.36
CA LYS A 1042 77.09 16.46 -67.39
C LYS A 1042 78.19 17.52 -67.10
N VAL A 1043 78.39 17.89 -65.84
CA VAL A 1043 79.38 18.94 -65.43
C VAL A 1043 80.69 18.33 -64.97
N HIS A 1044 80.62 17.26 -64.18
CA HIS A 1044 81.77 16.49 -63.73
C HIS A 1044 81.57 15.01 -64.08
N GLU A 1045 82.67 14.29 -64.33
CA GLU A 1045 82.60 12.84 -64.50
C GLU A 1045 82.03 12.18 -63.25
N ASN A 1046 81.07 11.28 -63.48
CA ASN A 1046 80.36 10.60 -62.42
C ASN A 1046 79.81 9.27 -62.96
N PRO A 1047 79.58 8.28 -62.07
CA PRO A 1047 79.17 6.93 -62.47
C PRO A 1047 77.70 6.81 -62.89
N TYR A 1048 76.91 7.90 -62.84
CA TYR A 1048 75.47 7.83 -63.08
C TYR A 1048 75.14 8.00 -64.56
N THR A 1049 74.85 6.89 -65.24
CA THR A 1049 74.56 6.88 -66.68
C THR A 1049 73.08 7.02 -67.00
N ASP A 1050 72.20 6.31 -66.29
CA ASP A 1050 70.76 6.37 -66.53
C ASP A 1050 70.09 7.30 -65.53
N LEU A 1051 69.39 8.31 -66.04
CA LEU A 1051 68.80 9.39 -65.26
C LEU A 1051 67.30 9.42 -65.51
N MET A 1052 66.51 9.59 -64.46
CA MET A 1052 65.09 9.91 -64.59
C MET A 1052 64.89 11.39 -64.37
N TYR A 1053 64.36 12.07 -65.39
CA TYR A 1053 63.86 13.43 -65.23
C TYR A 1053 62.37 13.38 -64.90
N GLU A 1054 61.93 14.34 -64.11
CA GLU A 1054 60.55 14.52 -63.77
C GLU A 1054 60.25 16.02 -63.71
N VAL A 1055 59.22 16.44 -64.42
CA VAL A 1055 58.72 17.81 -64.40
C VAL A 1055 57.75 17.91 -63.23
N LEU A 1056 58.20 18.59 -62.18
CA LEU A 1056 57.42 19.01 -61.03
C LEU A 1056 56.79 20.36 -61.36
N ASN A 1057 55.69 20.33 -62.09
CA ASN A 1057 54.87 21.52 -62.34
C ASN A 1057 53.89 21.76 -61.19
N ASP A 1058 53.63 23.03 -60.90
CA ASP A 1058 52.42 23.41 -60.17
C ASP A 1058 51.23 23.20 -61.12
N GLN A 1059 50.34 22.27 -60.78
CA GLN A 1059 49.17 21.91 -61.59
C GLN A 1059 48.19 23.07 -61.80
N ASN A 1060 48.33 24.18 -61.06
CA ASN A 1060 47.55 25.39 -61.29
C ASN A 1060 48.20 26.32 -62.33
N LEU A 1061 49.49 26.19 -62.57
CA LEU A 1061 50.28 27.09 -63.44
C LEU A 1061 50.57 26.47 -64.80
N TRP A 1062 50.91 25.19 -64.83
CA TRP A 1062 51.26 24.44 -66.04
C TRP A 1062 50.59 23.08 -66.04
N ALA A 1063 50.12 22.62 -67.19
CA ALA A 1063 49.77 21.24 -67.47
C ALA A 1063 50.87 20.62 -68.35
N VAL A 1064 51.41 19.46 -67.98
CA VAL A 1064 52.27 18.69 -68.89
C VAL A 1064 51.37 17.79 -69.75
N CYS A 1065 51.29 18.09 -71.04
CA CYS A 1065 50.47 17.39 -72.02
C CYS A 1065 51.22 16.14 -72.51
N GLY A 1066 51.25 15.09 -71.70
CA GLY A 1066 51.93 13.84 -72.05
C GLY A 1066 52.64 13.22 -70.86
N ARG A 1067 53.83 12.66 -71.09
CA ARG A 1067 54.64 12.06 -70.03
C ARG A 1067 55.37 13.16 -69.26
N SER A 1068 55.05 13.33 -67.98
CA SER A 1068 55.73 14.29 -67.07
C SER A 1068 57.08 13.80 -66.56
N ALA A 1069 57.41 12.53 -66.78
CA ALA A 1069 58.69 11.96 -66.42
C ALA A 1069 59.16 10.93 -67.47
N GLY A 1070 60.46 10.78 -67.59
CA GLY A 1070 61.09 9.83 -68.50
C GLY A 1070 62.51 9.47 -68.06
N VAL A 1071 63.00 8.35 -68.57
CA VAL A 1071 64.37 7.89 -68.34
C VAL A 1071 65.20 8.21 -69.57
N VAL A 1072 66.36 8.82 -69.36
CA VAL A 1072 67.36 9.13 -70.40
C VAL A 1072 68.70 8.50 -70.03
N SER A 1073 69.40 7.98 -71.03
CA SER A 1073 70.75 7.43 -70.85
C SER A 1073 71.78 8.43 -71.34
N MET A 1074 72.73 8.77 -70.46
CA MET A 1074 73.88 9.65 -70.69
C MET A 1074 75.17 8.85 -70.95
N LYS A 1075 75.07 7.55 -71.27
CA LYS A 1075 76.22 6.63 -71.32
C LYS A 1075 77.30 7.06 -72.33
N ASP A 1076 76.90 7.58 -73.50
CA ASP A 1076 77.81 7.96 -74.58
C ASP A 1076 77.59 9.41 -75.08
N VAL A 1077 76.96 10.27 -74.26
CA VAL A 1077 76.62 11.66 -74.65
C VAL A 1077 76.79 12.61 -73.46
N ASP A 1078 77.47 13.76 -73.66
CA ASP A 1078 77.65 14.78 -72.62
C ASP A 1078 76.39 15.62 -72.33
N SER A 1079 75.48 15.67 -73.30
CA SER A 1079 74.20 16.36 -73.16
C SER A 1079 73.06 15.66 -73.89
N HIS A 1080 71.90 15.55 -73.24
CA HIS A 1080 70.69 14.98 -73.83
C HIS A 1080 69.56 16.00 -73.79
N SER A 1081 68.83 16.14 -74.91
CA SER A 1081 67.70 17.07 -75.05
C SER A 1081 66.40 16.30 -75.19
N ILE A 1082 65.41 16.68 -74.38
CA ILE A 1082 64.09 16.05 -74.31
C ILE A 1082 63.05 17.11 -74.64
N SER A 1083 62.14 16.78 -75.55
CA SER A 1083 61.02 17.64 -75.93
C SER A 1083 59.75 17.19 -75.21
N LEU A 1084 59.09 18.10 -74.51
CA LEU A 1084 57.92 17.85 -73.66
C LEU A 1084 56.81 18.84 -73.98
N ASP A 1085 55.59 18.38 -74.24
CA ASP A 1085 54.48 19.28 -74.46
C ASP A 1085 53.92 19.79 -73.13
N VAL A 1086 53.85 21.11 -72.98
CA VAL A 1086 53.33 21.78 -71.79
C VAL A 1086 52.37 22.90 -72.18
N MET A 1087 51.35 23.09 -71.36
CA MET A 1087 50.29 24.05 -71.60
C MET A 1087 50.14 24.94 -70.37
N PRO A 1088 50.21 26.27 -70.50
CA PRO A 1088 50.03 27.15 -69.35
C PRO A 1088 48.54 27.24 -68.99
N LEU A 1089 48.27 27.24 -67.68
CA LEU A 1089 46.93 27.23 -67.10
C LEU A 1089 46.54 28.56 -66.46
N SER A 1090 47.47 29.51 -66.38
CA SER A 1090 47.23 30.87 -65.92
C SER A 1090 47.86 31.89 -66.87
N THR A 1091 47.49 33.17 -66.73
CA THR A 1091 48.06 34.28 -67.50
C THR A 1091 49.04 35.08 -66.66
N GLY A 1092 49.97 35.80 -67.28
CA GLY A 1092 51.03 36.57 -66.60
C GLY A 1092 52.41 35.89 -66.63
N PHE A 1093 53.33 36.35 -65.79
CA PHE A 1093 54.71 35.83 -65.70
C PHE A 1093 54.76 34.58 -64.82
N LEU A 1094 54.72 33.41 -65.44
CA LEU A 1094 54.73 32.11 -64.79
C LEU A 1094 56.17 31.61 -64.62
N PRO A 1095 56.58 31.11 -63.44
CA PRO A 1095 57.87 30.46 -63.28
C PRO A 1095 57.96 29.21 -64.16
N MET A 1096 59.15 28.92 -64.67
CA MET A 1096 59.41 27.69 -65.42
C MET A 1096 59.04 26.45 -64.61
N PRO A 1097 58.46 25.40 -65.24
CA PRO A 1097 58.21 24.13 -64.57
C PRO A 1097 59.49 23.61 -63.89
N SER A 1098 59.40 23.28 -62.60
CA SER A 1098 60.56 22.78 -61.86
C SER A 1098 60.90 21.37 -62.34
N ILE A 1099 62.19 21.07 -62.53
CA ILE A 1099 62.63 19.75 -62.98
C ILE A 1099 63.43 19.09 -61.86
N ARG A 1100 63.02 17.89 -61.48
CA ARG A 1100 63.75 17.00 -60.58
C ARG A 1100 64.50 15.97 -61.42
N LEU A 1101 65.79 15.84 -61.12
CA LEU A 1101 66.64 14.79 -61.69
C LEU A 1101 66.92 13.76 -60.61
N SER A 1102 66.85 12.49 -60.98
CA SER A 1102 67.07 11.35 -60.09
C SER A 1102 67.96 10.29 -60.74
N LYS A 1103 68.76 9.62 -59.92
CA LYS A 1103 69.50 8.41 -60.29
C LYS A 1103 68.49 7.31 -60.63
N TYR A 1104 68.55 6.74 -61.84
CA TYR A 1104 67.69 5.64 -62.25
C TYR A 1104 68.49 4.36 -62.35
N THR A 1105 68.08 3.33 -61.61
CA THR A 1105 68.62 1.98 -61.75
C THR A 1105 67.51 1.02 -62.15
N ALA A 1106 67.63 0.42 -63.34
CA ALA A 1106 66.67 -0.56 -63.83
C ALA A 1106 66.69 -1.83 -62.97
N GLY A 1107 65.51 -2.35 -62.60
CA GLY A 1107 65.39 -3.57 -61.80
C GLY A 1107 65.91 -4.80 -62.54
N GLY A 1108 66.80 -5.56 -61.90
CA GLY A 1108 67.34 -6.81 -62.44
C GLY A 1108 66.34 -7.97 -62.36
N LYS A 1109 66.52 -9.02 -63.18
CA LYS A 1109 65.63 -10.20 -63.29
C LYS A 1109 65.60 -11.14 -62.05
N SER A 1110 66.00 -10.66 -60.87
CA SER A 1110 65.96 -11.42 -59.61
C SER A 1110 64.77 -11.01 -58.74
N LYS A 1111 64.08 -11.99 -58.14
CA LYS A 1111 62.85 -11.81 -57.34
C LYS A 1111 62.99 -10.91 -56.11
N THR A 1112 64.18 -10.49 -55.71
CA THR A 1112 64.40 -9.59 -54.57
C THR A 1112 64.69 -8.13 -54.97
N ASP A 1113 64.83 -7.81 -56.27
CA ASP A 1113 65.03 -6.42 -56.77
C ASP A 1113 64.07 -6.13 -57.93
N ALA A 1114 62.78 -6.42 -57.72
CA ALA A 1114 61.74 -6.34 -58.75
C ALA A 1114 61.23 -4.91 -59.06
N HIS A 1115 61.79 -3.87 -58.44
CA HIS A 1115 61.36 -2.48 -58.66
C HIS A 1115 62.55 -1.63 -59.12
N SER A 1116 62.36 -0.85 -60.19
CA SER A 1116 63.29 0.20 -60.59
C SER A 1116 63.44 1.18 -59.43
N LYS A 1117 64.68 1.40 -58.98
CA LYS A 1117 64.96 2.34 -57.90
C LYS A 1117 65.27 3.71 -58.50
N VAL A 1118 64.57 4.71 -57.98
CA VAL A 1118 64.73 6.11 -58.36
C VAL A 1118 65.14 6.87 -57.10
N HIS A 1119 66.36 7.39 -57.08
CA HIS A 1119 66.87 8.16 -55.95
C HIS A 1119 67.12 9.61 -56.38
N PRO A 1120 66.41 10.61 -55.83
CA PRO A 1120 66.63 12.00 -56.19
C PRO A 1120 68.05 12.40 -55.82
N PHE A 1121 68.70 13.19 -56.67
CA PHE A 1121 69.98 13.77 -56.31
C PHE A 1121 69.80 14.74 -55.13
N PRO A 1122 70.70 14.73 -54.14
CA PRO A 1122 70.76 15.76 -53.11
C PRO A 1122 70.86 17.17 -53.73
N PRO A 1123 70.34 18.22 -53.08
CA PRO A 1123 70.42 19.60 -53.59
C PRO A 1123 71.85 20.06 -53.93
N GLY A 1124 72.85 19.47 -53.27
CA GLY A 1124 74.27 19.70 -53.53
C GLY A 1124 74.74 19.28 -54.93
N GLN A 1125 74.10 18.27 -55.53
CA GLN A 1125 74.60 17.58 -56.73
C GLN A 1125 73.98 18.02 -58.07
N VAL A 1126 72.87 18.75 -58.06
CA VAL A 1126 72.20 19.18 -59.30
C VAL A 1126 71.98 20.68 -59.29
N TYR A 1127 72.50 21.37 -60.29
CA TYR A 1127 72.28 22.80 -60.49
C TYR A 1127 71.26 23.03 -61.60
N ASN A 1128 70.12 23.63 -61.26
CA ASN A 1128 69.11 24.04 -62.23
C ASN A 1128 69.28 25.53 -62.55
N SER A 1129 69.73 25.82 -63.77
CA SER A 1129 70.03 27.19 -64.21
C SER A 1129 68.78 28.01 -64.55
N THR A 1130 67.64 27.37 -64.79
CA THR A 1130 66.39 28.05 -65.17
C THR A 1130 65.39 28.14 -64.02
N LYS A 1131 65.77 27.72 -62.81
CA LYS A 1131 64.90 27.69 -61.62
C LYS A 1131 64.30 29.04 -61.24
N SER A 1132 64.96 30.14 -61.60
CA SER A 1132 64.52 31.52 -61.35
C SER A 1132 63.91 32.22 -62.57
N MET A 1133 63.78 31.54 -63.71
CA MET A 1133 63.21 32.14 -64.93
C MET A 1133 61.68 32.12 -64.93
N GLN A 1134 61.07 33.14 -65.56
CA GLN A 1134 59.63 33.28 -65.74
C GLN A 1134 59.28 33.51 -67.21
N ILE A 1135 58.12 33.00 -67.67
CA ILE A 1135 57.58 33.14 -69.02
C ILE A 1135 56.26 33.89 -68.97
N HIS A 1136 56.06 34.83 -69.90
CA HIS A 1136 54.81 35.59 -70.02
C HIS A 1136 53.76 34.85 -70.86
N VAL A 1137 52.57 34.61 -70.29
CA VAL A 1137 51.44 33.91 -70.95
C VAL A 1137 50.23 34.83 -71.12
N ILE A 1138 49.64 34.82 -72.32
CA ILE A 1138 48.55 35.73 -72.75
C ILE A 1138 47.19 34.98 -72.81
N ALA A 1139 46.05 35.66 -72.65
CA ALA A 1139 44.70 35.06 -72.69
C ALA A 1139 44.25 34.56 -74.10
N SER A 1140 43.28 33.63 -74.15
CA SER A 1140 42.72 33.05 -75.40
C SER A 1140 41.49 33.83 -75.93
N VAL A 1141 41.24 33.84 -77.24
CA VAL A 1141 40.15 34.59 -77.92
C VAL A 1141 38.90 33.71 -78.07
N ALA A 1142 37.72 34.20 -77.64
CA ALA A 1142 36.47 33.44 -77.59
C ALA A 1142 35.75 33.33 -78.96
N GLY A 1143 35.39 32.11 -79.38
CA GLY A 1143 34.53 31.82 -80.54
C GLY A 1143 33.83 30.46 -80.37
N ASP A 1144 32.51 30.44 -80.60
CA ASP A 1144 31.49 29.40 -80.34
C ASP A 1144 31.85 27.93 -80.62
N GLN A 1145 31.95 27.11 -79.57
CA GLN A 1145 31.13 25.91 -79.25
C GLN A 1145 31.75 25.10 -78.09
#